data_AF-A0A3M6U481-F1
#
_entry.id   AF-A0A3M6U481-F1
#
_cell.length_a   1.000
_cell.length_b   1.000
_cell.length_c   1.000
_cell.angle_alpha   90.00
_cell.angle_beta   90.00
_cell.angle_gamma   90.00
#
_symmetry.space_group_name_H-M   'P 1'
#
loop_
_entity.id
_entity.type
_entity.pdbx_description
1 polymer ?
#
loop_
_entity_poly.entity_id
_entity_poly.type
_entity_poly.pdbx_seq_one_letter_code
_entity_poly.pdbx_strand_id
1 'polypeptide(L)'
;MNKDAYLLNDVNSGHFTEFNFRLLARRNQTWFSSNRNFLLCTVMERFIPEHPLPTEIREMPKDDTVCQFCGVSYLIHSEMKALEERVKEAERKMQYYVESVEREEKLKVKVATNRTKILVQELTSKQSQIENCKQQKDDLEKELQRKNEEVKRTQLKLNDLVRQISSFHETLQTQRTALNDIKVSVRENCHDITESYSKVVNTVALSCEKFAKDTKVLEESLSKCENEKKMQHEAIGKAEALVMELTSKCTELEGKADAQGKELIKTKEQNHIYSKELSQYKELMNSKVNEVNEWKNKFQSESGSLKEEIKKNQGDLLSKEKQIQQLVENCKNLEKRVAEYSKARNDVEEKSANSLEEIKALKESCFKAKNEVTALKEEREMMISAHHNRIEQLRESFKKKMEEADAWPEKLNKIVKEKEEQFNEEKNNLWRDLTEGFQKEMDEEQQKHQEELGLWKKEAKAAQDRFKEDITTMNRRHREDIKRLERELTEVKEKSEQTKNADDSLVQNLEAKIVDLENRLRQPLADSEEVLRLRTRLQESDKMLKSAEQQINELETRSESWRQEVVFLQETVRRECEERFELTDALGEARAQLLALQRTSGASLSRSSLNSSSSSSSVIRGSRKGYDVNGQSDSSTTQAISCPVGFDGGVGCRPGTGSLDTRKLSREGSVDDSRKRIAAAVRQSGTKSRLGGNFSS
;
A
#
# COMPACT_ATOMS: atom_id res chain seq x y z
N MET A 1 51.13 -42.45 85.32
CA MET A 1 51.05 -41.04 84.87
C MET A 1 49.57 -40.79 84.62
N ASN A 2 48.77 -40.41 85.62
CA ASN A 2 48.85 -39.21 86.48
C ASN A 2 48.87 -37.95 85.60
N LYS A 3 47.94 -36.99 85.74
CA LYS A 3 47.28 -36.58 86.99
C LYS A 3 45.78 -36.26 86.89
N ASP A 4 45.10 -36.57 87.99
CA ASP A 4 43.89 -35.98 88.58
C ASP A 4 44.07 -34.48 88.94
N ALA A 5 43.07 -33.64 89.29
CA ALA A 5 41.61 -33.59 89.11
C ALA A 5 41.11 -32.24 89.71
N TYR A 6 39.81 -32.18 90.07
CA TYR A 6 39.13 -31.23 90.98
C TYR A 6 38.52 -29.90 90.46
N LEU A 7 37.17 -29.92 90.48
CA LEU A 7 36.23 -28.97 91.12
C LEU A 7 36.60 -27.48 91.23
N LEU A 8 35.66 -26.62 90.82
CA LEU A 8 34.71 -26.01 91.78
C LEU A 8 33.38 -25.61 91.09
N ASN A 9 32.31 -25.50 91.87
CA ASN A 9 31.14 -24.69 91.52
C ASN A 9 31.41 -23.24 91.95
N ASP A 10 30.75 -22.25 91.33
CA ASP A 10 30.01 -21.28 92.13
C ASP A 10 28.87 -20.59 91.34
N VAL A 11 28.09 -19.77 92.05
CA VAL A 11 26.77 -19.25 91.66
C VAL A 11 26.83 -17.75 91.32
N ASN A 12 25.80 -17.29 90.60
CA ASN A 12 25.08 -16.01 90.82
C ASN A 12 25.18 -14.89 89.77
N SER A 13 24.01 -14.25 89.56
CA SER A 13 23.75 -12.85 89.17
C SER A 13 24.59 -12.15 88.08
N GLY A 14 23.92 -11.67 87.02
CA GLY A 14 24.51 -10.77 86.03
C GLY A 14 23.54 -10.14 85.03
N HIS A 15 22.68 -9.20 85.48
CA HIS A 15 22.05 -8.25 84.55
C HIS A 15 23.12 -7.32 83.97
N PHE A 16 23.23 -7.19 82.65
CA PHE A 16 23.52 -5.90 82.00
C PHE A 16 23.24 -5.96 80.48
N THR A 17 22.48 -5.01 79.97
CA THR A 17 22.26 -4.75 78.53
C THR A 17 22.36 -3.25 78.29
N GLU A 18 22.91 -2.85 77.13
CA GLU A 18 23.19 -1.46 76.72
C GLU A 18 24.27 -0.77 77.59
N PHE A 19 25.40 -0.35 77.03
CA PHE A 19 25.40 0.85 76.18
C PHE A 19 26.46 0.86 75.06
N ASN A 20 26.38 1.88 74.21
CA ASN A 20 27.20 2.07 73.00
C ASN A 20 28.69 2.31 73.28
N PHE A 21 29.57 1.87 72.35
CA PHE A 21 30.66 2.75 71.90
C PHE A 21 30.98 2.62 70.40
N ARG A 22 31.46 3.73 69.83
CA ARG A 22 31.91 3.94 68.43
C ARG A 22 33.34 3.36 68.24
N LEU A 23 34.04 3.36 67.10
CA LEU A 23 34.08 4.30 65.96
C LEU A 23 34.94 3.78 64.76
N LEU A 24 34.63 4.23 63.52
CA LEU A 24 35.47 4.41 62.30
C LEU A 24 36.60 3.43 61.88
N ALA A 25 36.45 2.87 60.68
CA ALA A 25 37.21 3.21 59.45
C ALA A 25 36.35 2.78 58.22
N ARG A 26 36.12 3.58 57.15
CA ARG A 26 37.01 4.05 56.05
C ARG A 26 37.70 2.88 55.31
N ARG A 27 37.74 2.81 53.97
CA ARG A 27 37.65 3.87 52.92
C ARG A 27 37.25 3.29 51.54
N ASN A 28 37.17 4.17 50.53
CA ASN A 28 37.15 3.94 49.07
C ASN A 28 35.79 3.58 48.41
N GLN A 29 35.42 4.18 47.26
CA GLN A 29 35.88 5.46 46.69
C GLN A 29 34.86 6.00 45.66
N THR A 30 34.65 7.31 45.62
CA THR A 30 34.19 7.99 44.40
C THR A 30 35.39 8.37 43.53
N TRP A 31 35.22 8.35 42.21
CA TRP A 31 35.74 9.33 41.22
C TRP A 31 35.68 8.74 39.81
N PHE A 32 34.92 9.37 38.92
CA PHE A 32 35.47 9.95 37.70
C PHE A 32 34.63 11.15 37.26
N SER A 33 35.28 12.13 36.64
CA SER A 33 34.70 13.45 36.38
C SER A 33 34.92 13.86 34.92
N SER A 34 34.15 14.87 34.49
CA SER A 34 34.48 15.80 33.39
C SER A 34 34.53 15.28 31.95
N ASN A 35 33.48 15.63 31.19
CA ASN A 35 33.66 16.44 29.97
C ASN A 35 32.39 17.31 29.82
N ARG A 36 32.41 18.60 30.20
CA ARG A 36 32.88 19.77 29.44
C ARG A 36 32.24 19.92 28.05
N ASN A 37 31.36 20.92 27.97
CA ASN A 37 31.16 21.90 26.90
C ASN A 37 31.61 21.54 25.47
N PHE A 38 30.65 21.52 24.53
CA PHE A 38 30.64 22.48 23.42
C PHE A 38 29.22 22.66 22.87
N LEU A 39 28.99 23.75 22.13
CA LEU A 39 27.70 24.23 21.59
C LEU A 39 26.65 24.57 22.68
N LEU A 40 26.13 25.80 22.79
CA LEU A 40 26.40 27.03 22.03
C LEU A 40 26.17 26.91 20.52
N CYS A 41 25.06 26.29 20.13
CA CYS A 41 24.34 26.73 18.94
C CYS A 41 23.25 27.69 19.41
N THR A 42 23.22 28.90 18.87
CA THR A 42 22.13 29.84 19.12
C THR A 42 20.81 29.23 18.68
N VAL A 43 19.74 29.44 19.47
CA VAL A 43 18.39 29.23 18.94
C VAL A 43 18.12 30.36 17.96
N MET A 44 18.54 30.16 16.71
CA MET A 44 17.84 30.80 15.61
C MET A 44 16.39 30.34 15.71
N GLU A 45 15.46 31.28 15.78
CA GLU A 45 14.04 30.98 15.61
C GLU A 45 13.88 30.43 14.19
N ARG A 46 13.85 29.10 14.09
CA ARG A 46 13.84 28.36 12.82
C ARG A 46 12.51 28.63 12.13
N PHE A 47 12.49 29.66 11.27
CA PHE A 47 11.33 30.07 10.50
C PHE A 47 10.57 28.85 9.99
N ILE A 48 9.32 28.74 10.43
CA ILE A 48 8.38 27.73 9.98
C ILE A 48 7.61 28.41 8.84
N PRO A 49 7.80 27.99 7.57
CA PRO A 49 6.95 28.47 6.51
C PRO A 49 5.51 28.03 6.83
N GLU A 50 4.61 29.00 7.04
CA GLU A 50 3.19 28.74 7.33
C GLU A 50 2.48 28.02 6.16
N HIS A 51 3.10 28.03 4.98
CA HIS A 51 2.69 27.29 3.81
C HIS A 51 3.81 26.31 3.39
N PRO A 52 3.51 25.01 3.23
CA PRO A 52 4.46 24.08 2.62
C PRO A 52 4.71 24.46 1.16
N LEU A 53 5.86 24.05 0.61
CA LEU A 53 6.13 24.18 -0.82
C LEU A 53 5.03 23.50 -1.65
N PRO A 54 4.59 24.11 -2.78
CA PRO A 54 3.63 23.52 -3.70
C PRO A 54 4.01 22.10 -4.13
N THR A 55 3.01 21.25 -4.34
CA THR A 55 3.15 19.81 -4.62
C THR A 55 4.08 19.57 -5.82
N GLU A 56 3.93 20.40 -6.84
CA GLU A 56 4.61 20.36 -8.13
C GLU A 56 6.14 20.48 -7.95
N ILE A 57 6.58 21.38 -7.06
CA ILE A 57 8.00 21.59 -6.74
C ILE A 57 8.54 20.45 -5.86
N ARG A 58 7.65 19.80 -5.08
CA ARG A 58 8.00 18.77 -4.11
C ARG A 58 8.11 17.37 -4.71
N GLU A 59 7.54 17.17 -5.88
CA GLU A 59 7.55 15.92 -6.66
C GLU A 59 8.49 15.99 -7.89
N MET A 60 9.20 17.11 -8.09
CA MET A 60 10.21 17.28 -9.14
C MET A 60 11.31 16.20 -9.09
N PRO A 61 11.85 15.75 -10.24
CA PRO A 61 13.04 14.91 -10.30
C PRO A 61 14.21 15.55 -9.56
N LYS A 62 15.00 14.74 -8.83
CA LYS A 62 16.14 15.24 -8.04
C LYS A 62 17.11 16.07 -8.88
N ASP A 63 17.34 15.66 -10.12
CA ASP A 63 18.29 16.30 -11.03
C ASP A 63 17.84 17.72 -11.43
N ASP A 64 16.53 17.96 -11.57
CA ASP A 64 15.96 19.30 -11.81
C ASP A 64 15.94 20.17 -10.55
N THR A 65 15.98 19.57 -9.35
CA THR A 65 16.12 20.32 -8.10
C THR A 65 17.55 20.76 -7.81
N VAL A 66 18.55 20.29 -8.56
CA VAL A 66 19.98 20.55 -8.33
C VAL A 66 20.46 21.78 -9.10
N CYS A 67 21.10 22.71 -8.39
CA CYS A 67 21.76 23.85 -9.01
C CYS A 67 22.94 23.39 -9.89
N GLN A 68 22.80 23.54 -11.20
CA GLN A 68 23.80 23.11 -12.20
C GLN A 68 25.21 23.72 -12.00
N PHE A 69 25.32 24.87 -11.30
CA PHE A 69 26.58 25.55 -11.04
C PHE A 69 27.32 25.09 -9.76
N CYS A 70 26.64 24.44 -8.81
CA CYS A 70 27.25 24.06 -7.53
C CYS A 70 26.84 22.69 -6.96
N GLY A 71 25.96 21.94 -7.62
CA GLY A 71 25.54 20.60 -7.18
C GLY A 71 24.62 20.57 -5.95
N VAL A 72 24.29 21.73 -5.38
CA VAL A 72 23.42 21.87 -4.21
C VAL A 72 21.96 21.89 -4.67
N SER A 73 21.11 20.99 -4.15
CA SER A 73 19.68 21.02 -4.43
C SER A 73 18.95 22.12 -3.66
N TYR A 74 18.09 22.86 -4.37
CA TYR A 74 17.23 23.91 -3.81
C TYR A 74 16.28 23.37 -2.73
N LEU A 75 16.03 22.05 -2.70
CA LEU A 75 15.19 21.39 -1.70
C LEU A 75 15.93 20.89 -0.46
N ILE A 76 17.26 20.97 -0.39
CA ILE A 76 18.07 20.40 0.71
C ILE A 76 17.60 20.83 2.09
N HIS A 77 17.18 22.09 2.28
CA HIS A 77 16.66 22.53 3.58
C HIS A 77 15.32 21.84 3.95
N SER A 78 14.49 21.50 2.96
CA SER A 78 13.25 20.76 3.16
C SER A 78 13.49 19.25 3.33
N GLU A 79 14.45 18.66 2.61
CA GLU A 79 14.87 17.27 2.80
C GLU A 79 15.53 17.09 4.16
N MET A 80 16.41 18.00 4.56
CA MET A 80 17.05 18.03 5.89
C MET A 80 15.99 18.16 6.99
N LYS A 81 15.00 19.06 6.87
CA LYS A 81 13.92 19.19 7.86
C LYS A 81 13.02 17.94 7.90
N ALA A 82 12.79 17.27 6.76
CA ALA A 82 12.06 16.00 6.72
C ALA A 82 12.87 14.84 7.32
N LEU A 83 14.20 14.84 7.18
CA LEU A 83 15.10 13.90 7.84
C LEU A 83 15.19 14.17 9.34
N GLU A 84 15.27 15.43 9.78
CA GLU A 84 15.20 15.81 11.20
C GLU A 84 13.91 15.33 11.86
N GLU A 85 12.74 15.54 11.24
CA GLU A 85 11.47 15.05 11.80
C GLU A 85 11.37 13.51 11.77
N ARG A 86 11.93 12.85 10.75
CA ARG A 86 12.06 11.37 10.74
C ARG A 86 13.00 10.85 11.82
N VAL A 87 14.08 11.57 12.12
CA VAL A 87 15.01 11.26 13.21
C VAL A 87 14.31 11.46 14.56
N LYS A 88 13.64 12.59 14.80
CA LYS A 88 12.82 12.82 16.01
C LYS A 88 11.72 11.78 16.19
N GLU A 89 11.10 11.33 15.11
CA GLU A 89 10.10 10.25 15.12
C GLU A 89 10.73 8.89 15.48
N ALA A 90 11.93 8.59 14.97
CA ALA A 90 12.69 7.40 15.34
C ALA A 90 13.19 7.47 16.79
N GLU A 91 13.67 8.62 17.25
CA GLU A 91 14.10 8.90 18.62
C GLU A 91 12.94 8.72 19.60
N ARG A 92 11.78 9.35 19.35
CA ARG A 92 10.57 9.17 20.19
C ARG A 92 10.11 7.72 20.25
N LYS A 93 10.17 6.98 19.13
CA LYS A 93 9.90 5.53 19.11
C LYS A 93 10.94 4.73 19.90
N MET A 94 12.23 5.01 19.72
CA MET A 94 13.31 4.33 20.44
C MET A 94 13.23 4.59 21.95
N GLN A 95 12.94 5.82 22.36
CA GLN A 95 12.73 6.22 23.75
C GLN A 95 11.51 5.50 24.37
N TYR A 96 10.39 5.41 23.64
CA TYR A 96 9.24 4.59 24.05
C TYR A 96 9.61 3.11 24.27
N TYR A 97 10.42 2.52 23.38
CA TYR A 97 10.90 1.14 23.54
C TYR A 97 11.86 0.99 24.71
N VAL A 98 12.80 1.92 24.93
CA VAL A 98 13.71 1.94 26.09
C VAL A 98 12.91 1.99 27.40
N GLU A 99 11.93 2.91 27.51
CA GLU A 99 11.03 2.95 28.65
C GLU A 99 10.20 1.66 28.79
N SER A 100 9.82 1.01 27.69
CA SER A 100 9.06 -0.24 27.71
C SER A 100 9.91 -1.38 28.28
N VAL A 101 11.19 -1.48 27.87
CA VAL A 101 12.15 -2.43 28.44
C VAL A 101 12.40 -2.12 29.92
N GLU A 102 12.54 -0.85 30.30
CA GLU A 102 12.62 -0.47 31.72
C GLU A 102 11.36 -0.85 32.52
N ARG A 103 10.16 -0.69 31.96
CA ARG A 103 8.89 -1.10 32.59
C ARG A 103 8.83 -2.61 32.74
N GLU A 104 9.24 -3.36 31.73
CA GLU A 104 9.31 -4.83 31.74
C GLU A 104 10.33 -5.32 32.77
N GLU A 105 11.51 -4.72 32.86
CA GLU A 105 12.55 -5.11 33.81
C GLU A 105 12.14 -4.79 35.26
N LYS A 106 11.52 -3.63 35.49
CA LYS A 106 10.89 -3.28 36.78
C LYS A 106 9.74 -4.24 37.14
N LEU A 107 9.07 -4.85 36.16
CA LEU A 107 8.08 -5.91 36.38
C LEU A 107 8.74 -7.26 36.69
N LYS A 108 9.78 -7.68 35.95
CA LYS A 108 10.55 -8.91 36.25
C LYS A 108 11.12 -8.88 37.66
N VAL A 109 11.73 -7.77 38.08
CA VAL A 109 12.25 -7.59 39.45
C VAL A 109 11.12 -7.69 40.50
N LYS A 110 9.94 -7.11 40.23
CA LYS A 110 8.76 -7.25 41.13
C LYS A 110 8.25 -8.70 41.19
N VAL A 111 8.14 -9.40 40.06
CA VAL A 111 7.70 -10.80 39.98
C VAL A 111 8.70 -11.72 40.70
N ALA A 112 10.00 -11.53 40.48
CA ALA A 112 11.04 -12.25 41.19
C ALA A 112 10.99 -11.97 42.71
N THR A 113 10.86 -10.70 43.11
CA THR A 113 10.73 -10.32 44.53
C THR A 113 9.51 -10.96 45.19
N ASN A 114 8.36 -10.98 44.51
CA ASN A 114 7.14 -11.61 45.03
C ASN A 114 7.26 -13.14 45.09
N ARG A 115 7.89 -13.78 44.10
CA ARG A 115 8.20 -15.22 44.13
C ARG A 115 9.13 -15.56 45.31
N THR A 116 10.17 -14.77 45.55
CA THR A 116 11.05 -14.92 46.72
C THR A 116 10.30 -14.73 48.04
N LYS A 117 9.39 -13.75 48.13
CA LYS A 117 8.54 -13.57 49.34
C LYS A 117 7.65 -14.80 49.61
N ILE A 118 7.01 -15.35 48.59
CA ILE A 118 6.18 -16.56 48.71
C ILE A 118 7.04 -17.73 49.20
N LEU A 119 8.19 -17.99 48.55
CA LEU A 119 9.11 -19.06 48.94
C LEU A 119 9.65 -18.88 50.37
N VAL A 120 9.92 -17.65 50.83
CA VAL A 120 10.33 -17.37 52.22
C VAL A 120 9.16 -17.60 53.20
N GLN A 121 7.92 -17.31 52.81
CA GLN A 121 6.74 -17.55 53.62
C GLN A 121 6.39 -19.04 53.73
N GLU A 122 6.58 -19.80 52.65
CA GLU A 122 6.50 -21.27 52.64
C GLU A 122 7.62 -21.89 53.47
N LEU A 123 8.87 -21.44 53.32
CA LEU A 123 10.02 -21.92 54.10
C LEU A 123 9.86 -21.65 55.60
N THR A 124 9.38 -20.47 56.00
CA THR A 124 9.13 -20.16 57.42
C THR A 124 7.96 -20.97 58.00
N SER A 125 6.90 -21.19 57.21
CA SER A 125 5.82 -22.12 57.57
C SER A 125 6.34 -23.56 57.76
N LYS A 126 7.19 -24.05 56.83
CA LYS A 126 7.81 -25.38 56.92
C LYS A 126 8.79 -25.50 58.08
N GLN A 127 9.57 -24.45 58.37
CA GLN A 127 10.45 -24.42 59.54
C GLN A 127 9.66 -24.50 60.85
N SER A 128 8.52 -23.79 60.95
CA SER A 128 7.62 -23.89 62.10
C SER A 128 7.01 -25.29 62.25
N GLN A 129 6.63 -25.95 61.15
CA GLN A 129 6.18 -27.35 61.15
C GLN A 129 7.29 -28.29 61.64
N ILE A 130 8.54 -28.12 61.17
CA ILE A 130 9.71 -28.89 61.61
C ILE A 130 9.97 -28.71 63.12
N GLU A 131 9.93 -27.48 63.63
CA GLU A 131 10.20 -27.22 65.04
C GLU A 131 9.13 -27.82 65.97
N ASN A 132 7.85 -27.79 65.56
CA ASN A 132 6.77 -28.48 66.26
C ASN A 132 6.97 -30.01 66.27
N CYS A 133 7.38 -30.60 65.13
CA CYS A 133 7.71 -32.03 65.06
C CYS A 133 8.91 -32.42 65.95
N LYS A 134 9.94 -31.56 66.08
CA LYS A 134 11.03 -31.77 67.06
C LYS A 134 10.50 -31.77 68.49
N GLN A 135 9.69 -30.76 68.86
CA GLN A 135 9.13 -30.67 70.21
C GLN A 135 8.31 -31.91 70.57
N GLN A 136 7.47 -32.39 69.64
CA GLN A 136 6.71 -33.64 69.81
C GLN A 136 7.61 -34.87 69.97
N LYS A 137 8.69 -34.99 69.17
CA LYS A 137 9.70 -36.05 69.33
C LYS A 137 10.35 -36.00 70.72
N ASP A 138 10.81 -34.82 71.14
CA ASP A 138 11.54 -34.67 72.39
C ASP A 138 10.64 -34.93 73.62
N ASP A 139 9.35 -34.60 73.55
CA ASP A 139 8.38 -34.95 74.59
C ASP A 139 8.03 -36.45 74.61
N LEU A 140 7.96 -37.11 73.45
CA LEU A 140 7.85 -38.56 73.35
C LEU A 140 9.11 -39.28 73.87
N GLU A 141 10.31 -38.75 73.65
CA GLU A 141 11.56 -39.28 74.23
C GLU A 141 11.57 -39.15 75.76
N LYS A 142 11.07 -38.03 76.31
CA LYS A 142 10.85 -37.88 77.76
C LYS A 142 9.80 -38.84 78.32
N GLU A 143 8.79 -39.26 77.55
CA GLU A 143 7.85 -40.31 77.95
C GLU A 143 8.46 -41.70 77.90
N LEU A 144 9.19 -42.01 76.82
CA LEU A 144 9.93 -43.26 76.67
C LEU A 144 10.94 -43.45 77.81
N GLN A 145 11.67 -42.39 78.20
CA GLN A 145 12.58 -42.42 79.34
C GLN A 145 11.83 -42.69 80.66
N ARG A 146 10.74 -41.94 80.95
CA ARG A 146 9.93 -42.14 82.16
C ARG A 146 9.38 -43.58 82.26
N LYS A 147 8.97 -44.16 81.12
CA LYS A 147 8.50 -45.57 81.05
C LYS A 147 9.64 -46.57 81.21
N ASN A 148 10.81 -46.32 80.65
CA ASN A 148 12.01 -47.15 80.87
C ASN A 148 12.42 -47.15 82.36
N GLU A 149 12.34 -46.00 83.04
CA GLU A 149 12.59 -45.89 84.49
C GLU A 149 11.51 -46.59 85.33
N GLU A 150 10.26 -46.64 84.88
CA GLU A 150 9.20 -47.45 85.48
C GLU A 150 9.49 -48.96 85.32
N VAL A 151 9.86 -49.42 84.12
CA VAL A 151 10.25 -50.82 83.84
C VAL A 151 11.47 -51.24 84.65
N LYS A 152 12.49 -50.39 84.79
CA LYS A 152 13.64 -50.65 85.67
C LYS A 152 13.22 -50.83 87.14
N ARG A 153 12.29 -50.00 87.63
CA ARG A 153 11.75 -50.11 89.00
C ARG A 153 10.91 -51.37 89.20
N THR A 154 10.16 -51.85 88.22
CA THR A 154 9.45 -53.12 88.32
C THR A 154 10.38 -54.33 88.22
N GLN A 155 11.42 -54.28 87.37
CA GLN A 155 12.42 -55.35 87.29
C GLN A 155 13.20 -55.52 88.60
N LEU A 156 13.58 -54.43 89.28
CA LEU A 156 14.21 -54.49 90.60
C LEU A 156 13.32 -55.18 91.64
N LYS A 157 12.03 -54.82 91.69
CA LYS A 157 11.04 -55.48 92.57
C LYS A 157 10.89 -56.98 92.25
N LEU A 158 10.89 -57.35 90.98
CA LEU A 158 10.83 -58.76 90.57
C LEU A 158 12.08 -59.52 91.03
N ASN A 159 13.28 -58.95 90.85
CA ASN A 159 14.52 -59.54 91.31
C ASN A 159 14.55 -59.73 92.83
N ASP A 160 14.02 -58.77 93.60
CA ASP A 160 13.90 -58.89 95.06
C ASP A 160 12.91 -59.97 95.50
N LEU A 161 11.79 -60.15 94.79
CA LEU A 161 10.85 -61.24 95.04
C LEU A 161 11.46 -62.61 94.70
N VAL A 162 12.20 -62.72 93.59
CA VAL A 162 12.96 -63.94 93.25
C VAL A 162 13.99 -64.26 94.34
N ARG A 163 14.72 -63.24 94.83
CA ARG A 163 15.68 -63.39 95.94
C ARG A 163 15.02 -63.88 97.23
N GLN A 164 13.83 -63.37 97.56
CA GLN A 164 13.04 -63.84 98.70
C GLN A 164 12.61 -65.31 98.51
N ILE A 165 12.08 -65.67 97.34
CA ILE A 165 11.69 -67.05 97.00
C ILE A 165 12.88 -68.01 97.13
N SER A 166 14.08 -67.63 96.68
CA SER A 166 15.30 -68.43 96.88
C SER A 166 15.62 -68.64 98.36
N SER A 167 15.56 -67.60 99.19
CA SER A 167 15.81 -67.73 100.64
C SER A 167 14.77 -68.59 101.37
N PHE A 168 13.50 -68.55 100.93
CA PHE A 168 12.48 -69.48 101.43
C PHE A 168 12.73 -70.91 100.97
N HIS A 169 13.23 -71.12 99.75
CA HIS A 169 13.61 -72.45 99.25
C HIS A 169 14.77 -73.05 100.06
N GLU A 170 15.82 -72.28 100.34
CA GLU A 170 16.93 -72.68 101.22
C GLU A 170 16.46 -73.01 102.65
N THR A 171 15.54 -72.20 103.19
CA THR A 171 14.92 -72.43 104.51
C THR A 171 14.10 -73.73 104.53
N LEU A 172 13.30 -73.99 103.50
CA LEU A 172 12.52 -75.24 103.39
C LEU A 172 13.42 -76.46 103.15
N GLN A 173 14.53 -76.31 102.44
CA GLN A 173 15.49 -77.39 102.20
C GLN A 173 16.28 -77.74 103.47
N THR A 174 16.67 -76.76 104.28
CA THR A 174 17.33 -77.00 105.59
C THR A 174 16.37 -77.58 106.62
N GLN A 175 15.09 -77.18 106.62
CA GLN A 175 14.05 -77.86 107.41
C GLN A 175 13.83 -79.31 106.95
N ARG A 176 13.87 -79.58 105.64
CA ARG A 176 13.78 -80.93 105.07
C ARG A 176 14.97 -81.81 105.46
N THR A 177 16.20 -81.31 105.50
CA THR A 177 17.34 -82.09 105.97
C THR A 177 17.20 -82.40 107.46
N ALA A 178 16.91 -81.41 108.30
CA ALA A 178 16.70 -81.62 109.74
C ALA A 178 15.59 -82.66 110.05
N LEU A 179 14.48 -82.65 109.29
CA LEU A 179 13.43 -83.67 109.42
C LEU A 179 13.88 -85.07 108.98
N ASN A 180 14.77 -85.18 107.97
CA ASN A 180 15.38 -86.46 107.61
C ASN A 180 16.38 -86.94 108.66
N ASP A 181 17.15 -86.04 109.27
CA ASP A 181 18.12 -86.35 110.32
C ASP A 181 17.40 -86.86 111.59
N ILE A 182 16.31 -86.19 111.99
CA ILE A 182 15.40 -86.67 113.04
C ILE A 182 14.83 -88.06 112.67
N LYS A 183 14.42 -88.27 111.41
CA LYS A 183 13.93 -89.57 110.92
C LYS A 183 15.01 -90.66 110.86
N VAL A 184 16.30 -90.32 110.80
CA VAL A 184 17.42 -91.25 110.99
C VAL A 184 17.56 -91.59 112.47
N SER A 185 17.71 -90.57 113.33
CA SER A 185 17.85 -90.74 114.78
C SER A 185 16.69 -91.50 115.43
N VAL A 186 15.45 -91.30 115.00
CA VAL A 186 14.30 -92.08 115.49
C VAL A 186 14.40 -93.55 115.09
N ARG A 187 14.91 -93.88 113.90
CA ARG A 187 15.12 -95.28 113.49
C ARG A 187 16.27 -95.94 114.24
N GLU A 188 17.33 -95.19 114.52
CA GLU A 188 18.46 -95.64 115.36
C GLU A 188 18.00 -95.92 116.79
N ASN A 189 17.30 -94.97 117.45
CA ASN A 189 16.71 -95.19 118.76
C ASN A 189 15.74 -96.41 118.79
N CYS A 190 14.91 -96.61 117.76
CA CYS A 190 14.07 -97.81 117.67
C CYS A 190 14.88 -99.10 117.52
N HIS A 191 16.03 -99.06 116.84
CA HIS A 191 16.95 -100.20 116.73
C HIS A 191 17.60 -100.50 118.09
N ASP A 192 18.13 -99.49 118.77
CA ASP A 192 18.78 -99.62 120.08
C ASP A 192 17.82 -100.11 121.17
N ILE A 193 16.56 -99.67 121.14
CA ILE A 193 15.49 -100.19 122.01
C ILE A 193 15.21 -101.67 121.69
N THR A 194 15.20 -102.06 120.41
CA THR A 194 14.98 -103.46 120.00
C THR A 194 16.16 -104.35 120.41
N GLU A 195 17.39 -103.88 120.27
CA GLU A 195 18.60 -104.59 120.69
C GLU A 195 18.67 -104.71 122.22
N SER A 196 18.27 -103.67 122.94
CA SER A 196 18.15 -103.67 124.41
C SER A 196 17.07 -104.64 124.90
N TYR A 197 15.92 -104.69 124.22
CA TYR A 197 14.87 -105.67 124.49
C TYR A 197 15.37 -107.11 124.29
N SER A 198 16.10 -107.36 123.19
CA SER A 198 16.76 -108.66 122.94
C SER A 198 17.74 -109.04 124.06
N LYS A 199 18.58 -108.11 124.52
CA LYS A 199 19.51 -108.31 125.66
C LYS A 199 18.77 -108.68 126.95
N VAL A 200 17.65 -108.01 127.25
CA VAL A 200 16.81 -108.34 128.42
C VAL A 200 16.18 -109.73 128.29
N VAL A 201 15.59 -110.07 127.14
CA VAL A 201 14.98 -111.40 126.91
C VAL A 201 16.02 -112.52 127.08
N ASN A 202 17.22 -112.37 126.53
CA ASN A 202 18.31 -113.33 126.71
C ASN A 202 18.77 -113.44 128.18
N THR A 203 18.78 -112.33 128.92
CA THR A 203 19.14 -112.33 130.35
C THR A 203 18.08 -113.06 131.19
N VAL A 204 16.79 -112.93 130.87
CA VAL A 204 15.70 -113.69 131.50
C VAL A 204 15.83 -115.19 131.20
N ALA A 205 16.14 -115.56 129.96
CA ALA A 205 16.34 -116.97 129.58
C ALA A 205 17.48 -117.63 130.39
N LEU A 206 18.62 -116.95 130.53
CA LEU A 206 19.75 -117.41 131.35
C LEU A 206 19.41 -117.51 132.85
N SER A 207 18.53 -116.63 133.34
CA SER A 207 18.01 -116.70 134.72
C SER A 207 17.17 -117.98 134.94
N CYS A 208 16.25 -118.29 134.02
CA CYS A 208 15.47 -119.53 134.06
C CYS A 208 16.35 -120.79 134.01
N GLU A 209 17.43 -120.77 133.20
CA GLU A 209 18.40 -121.87 133.13
C GLU A 209 19.18 -122.07 134.45
N LYS A 210 19.30 -121.03 135.28
CA LYS A 210 19.94 -121.13 136.61
C LYS A 210 19.00 -121.77 137.64
N PHE A 211 17.73 -121.36 137.70
CA PHE A 211 16.74 -121.98 138.59
C PHE A 211 16.59 -123.50 138.34
N ALA A 212 16.73 -123.94 137.08
CA ALA A 212 16.73 -125.37 136.73
C ALA A 212 17.94 -126.15 137.29
N LYS A 213 19.06 -125.47 137.59
CA LYS A 213 20.27 -126.08 138.20
C LYS A 213 20.17 -126.13 139.72
N ASP A 214 19.67 -125.06 140.34
CA ASP A 214 19.47 -124.98 141.79
C ASP A 214 18.45 -126.03 142.28
N THR A 215 17.44 -126.37 141.46
CA THR A 215 16.45 -127.42 141.76
C THR A 215 17.08 -128.81 142.00
N LYS A 216 18.15 -129.17 141.28
CA LYS A 216 18.82 -130.49 141.43
C LYS A 216 19.57 -130.67 142.75
N VAL A 217 20.06 -129.59 143.35
CA VAL A 217 20.89 -129.65 144.57
C VAL A 217 20.08 -130.08 145.80
N LEU A 218 18.76 -129.86 145.76
CA LEU A 218 17.84 -130.29 146.81
C LEU A 218 17.52 -131.80 146.77
N GLU A 219 17.58 -132.45 145.60
CA GLU A 219 17.31 -133.89 145.48
C GLU A 219 18.44 -134.75 146.05
N GLU A 220 19.70 -134.37 145.84
CA GLU A 220 20.87 -135.12 146.35
C GLU A 220 20.95 -135.13 147.89
N SER A 221 20.38 -134.10 148.53
CA SER A 221 20.47 -133.85 149.98
C SER A 221 19.62 -134.81 150.84
N LEU A 222 18.68 -135.56 150.26
CA LEU A 222 17.75 -136.42 151.01
C LEU A 222 18.26 -137.87 151.24
N SER A 223 19.36 -138.26 150.58
CA SER A 223 19.73 -139.68 150.39
C SER A 223 20.75 -140.25 151.40
N LYS A 224 21.24 -139.46 152.37
CA LYS A 224 22.33 -139.87 153.29
C LYS A 224 22.06 -139.60 154.78
N CYS A 225 20.80 -139.77 155.19
CA CYS A 225 20.44 -139.95 156.60
C CYS A 225 20.14 -141.44 156.87
N GLU A 226 21.12 -142.31 156.63
CA GLU A 226 20.95 -143.76 156.85
C GLU A 226 22.23 -144.41 157.39
N ASN A 227 22.08 -145.14 158.50
CA ASN A 227 23.06 -146.03 159.15
C ASN A 227 24.29 -145.39 159.83
N GLU A 228 24.05 -144.85 161.02
CA GLU A 228 25.06 -144.76 162.09
C GLU A 228 25.66 -146.16 162.41
N LYS A 229 26.99 -146.26 162.63
CA LYS A 229 27.54 -147.42 163.36
C LYS A 229 28.83 -147.16 164.17
N LYS A 230 28.70 -146.25 165.13
CA LYS A 230 29.38 -146.18 166.44
C LYS A 230 30.78 -146.84 166.62
N MET A 231 31.78 -145.96 166.80
CA MET A 231 32.65 -145.86 167.98
C MET A 231 33.57 -147.04 168.40
N GLN A 232 34.88 -146.75 168.36
CA GLN A 232 35.92 -146.99 169.39
C GLN A 232 36.76 -148.29 169.47
N HIS A 233 38.04 -148.03 169.77
CA HIS A 233 39.04 -148.77 170.58
C HIS A 233 39.98 -149.86 170.00
N GLU A 234 41.28 -149.52 170.13
CA GLU A 234 42.40 -150.33 170.69
C GLU A 234 43.20 -151.35 169.87
N ALA A 235 44.34 -151.74 170.49
CA ALA A 235 45.39 -152.69 170.10
C ALA A 235 46.35 -152.30 168.96
N ILE A 236 47.47 -151.66 169.37
CA ILE A 236 48.76 -151.71 168.65
C ILE A 236 49.12 -153.18 168.36
N GLY A 237 49.56 -153.50 167.14
CA GLY A 237 50.06 -154.85 166.81
C GLY A 237 50.09 -155.26 165.35
N LYS A 238 49.42 -154.53 164.43
CA LYS A 238 49.37 -154.88 162.99
C LYS A 238 50.23 -153.96 162.09
N ALA A 239 51.26 -153.33 162.66
CA ALA A 239 52.05 -152.30 161.98
C ALA A 239 53.00 -152.83 160.89
N GLU A 240 53.41 -154.10 160.95
CA GLU A 240 54.53 -154.62 160.13
C GLU A 240 54.10 -155.18 158.76
N ALA A 241 52.80 -155.43 158.55
CA ALA A 241 52.28 -155.99 157.29
C ALA A 241 52.03 -154.95 156.19
N LEU A 242 51.80 -153.67 156.55
CA LEU A 242 51.30 -152.64 155.64
C LEU A 242 52.38 -152.03 154.72
N VAL A 243 53.66 -152.25 155.02
CA VAL A 243 54.79 -151.65 154.29
C VAL A 243 54.91 -152.21 152.86
N MET A 244 54.54 -153.47 152.63
CA MET A 244 54.64 -154.10 151.30
C MET A 244 53.54 -153.68 150.30
N GLU A 245 52.37 -153.25 150.78
CA GLU A 245 51.28 -152.84 149.89
C GLU A 245 51.53 -151.44 149.29
N LEU A 246 52.09 -150.52 150.07
CA LEU A 246 52.38 -149.15 149.65
C LEU A 246 53.41 -149.09 148.51
N THR A 247 54.40 -149.98 148.49
CA THR A 247 55.40 -150.05 147.41
C THR A 247 54.77 -150.36 146.04
N SER A 248 53.67 -151.11 146.01
CA SER A 248 52.91 -151.43 144.79
C SER A 248 52.13 -150.24 144.22
N LYS A 249 51.95 -149.17 145.01
CA LYS A 249 51.11 -148.02 144.65
C LYS A 249 51.88 -146.84 144.08
N CYS A 250 53.19 -146.76 144.35
CA CYS A 250 54.05 -145.72 143.79
C CYS A 250 54.25 -145.89 142.27
N THR A 251 54.48 -147.13 141.81
CA THR A 251 54.69 -147.45 140.38
C THR A 251 53.45 -147.16 139.53
N GLU A 252 52.24 -147.28 140.08
CA GLU A 252 50.99 -146.95 139.40
C GLU A 252 50.80 -145.43 139.18
N LEU A 253 51.48 -144.59 139.96
CA LEU A 253 51.44 -143.13 139.82
C LEU A 253 52.52 -142.62 138.84
N GLU A 254 53.70 -143.24 138.81
CA GLU A 254 54.74 -142.95 137.82
C GLU A 254 54.23 -143.18 136.39
N GLY A 255 53.52 -144.28 136.14
CA GLY A 255 52.87 -144.54 134.84
C GLY A 255 51.83 -143.51 134.42
N LYS A 256 51.18 -142.82 135.37
CA LYS A 256 50.20 -141.75 135.11
C LYS A 256 50.89 -140.42 134.81
N ALA A 257 52.00 -140.11 135.48
CA ALA A 257 52.84 -138.96 135.16
C ALA A 257 53.43 -139.08 133.73
N ASP A 258 53.91 -140.27 133.38
CA ASP A 258 54.51 -140.55 132.07
C ASP A 258 53.47 -140.48 130.92
N ALA A 259 52.22 -140.86 131.19
CA ALA A 259 51.09 -140.65 130.28
C ALA A 259 50.77 -139.15 130.07
N GLN A 260 50.77 -138.34 131.14
CA GLN A 260 50.57 -136.89 131.03
C GLN A 260 51.72 -136.19 130.30
N GLY A 261 52.96 -136.66 130.46
CA GLY A 261 54.11 -136.17 129.70
C GLY A 261 53.95 -136.35 128.19
N LYS A 262 53.42 -137.51 127.77
CA LYS A 262 53.11 -137.81 126.35
C LYS A 262 52.00 -136.92 125.80
N GLU A 263 50.98 -136.60 126.59
CA GLU A 263 49.90 -135.67 126.18
C GLU A 263 50.39 -134.21 126.07
N LEU A 264 51.32 -133.81 126.93
CA LEU A 264 51.98 -132.49 126.87
C LEU A 264 52.87 -132.33 125.62
N ILE A 265 53.47 -133.43 125.14
CA ILE A 265 54.22 -133.42 123.87
C ILE A 265 53.26 -133.24 122.68
N LYS A 266 52.20 -134.05 122.58
CA LYS A 266 51.17 -133.91 121.52
C LYS A 266 50.62 -132.48 121.43
N THR A 267 50.31 -131.86 122.58
CA THR A 267 49.75 -130.50 122.61
C THR A 267 50.78 -129.42 122.26
N LYS A 268 52.08 -129.65 122.47
CA LYS A 268 53.15 -128.80 121.90
C LYS A 268 53.28 -128.97 120.39
N GLU A 269 53.23 -130.19 119.89
CA GLU A 269 53.18 -130.50 118.44
C GLU A 269 52.02 -129.75 117.77
N GLN A 270 50.81 -129.86 118.34
CA GLN A 270 49.59 -129.23 117.84
C GLN A 270 49.71 -127.69 117.83
N ASN A 271 50.26 -127.08 118.89
CA ASN A 271 50.50 -125.63 118.93
C ASN A 271 51.55 -125.19 117.89
N HIS A 272 52.55 -126.02 117.60
CA HIS A 272 53.54 -125.73 116.57
C HIS A 272 52.95 -125.80 115.15
N ILE A 273 51.97 -126.69 114.92
CA ILE A 273 51.18 -126.74 113.68
C ILE A 273 50.32 -125.48 113.53
N TYR A 274 49.49 -125.15 114.53
CA TYR A 274 48.65 -123.95 114.47
C TYR A 274 49.47 -122.64 114.35
N SER A 275 50.66 -122.59 114.94
CA SER A 275 51.58 -121.44 114.78
C SER A 275 52.11 -121.29 113.35
N LYS A 276 52.41 -122.41 112.67
CA LYS A 276 52.77 -122.41 111.23
C LYS A 276 51.61 -121.99 110.35
N GLU A 277 50.41 -122.52 110.60
CA GLU A 277 49.18 -122.13 109.88
C GLU A 277 48.89 -120.63 110.06
N LEU A 278 49.01 -120.09 111.28
CA LEU A 278 48.88 -118.65 111.55
C LEU A 278 49.90 -117.80 110.79
N SER A 279 51.16 -118.26 110.62
CA SER A 279 52.13 -117.55 109.77
C SER A 279 51.69 -117.55 108.31
N GLN A 280 51.28 -118.72 107.78
CA GLN A 280 50.81 -118.84 106.39
C GLN A 280 49.57 -117.98 106.11
N TYR A 281 48.58 -117.96 107.01
CA TYR A 281 47.43 -117.06 106.89
C TYR A 281 47.83 -115.58 106.98
N LYS A 282 48.80 -115.22 107.82
CA LYS A 282 49.32 -113.85 107.93
C LYS A 282 50.07 -113.41 106.66
N GLU A 283 50.87 -114.30 106.08
CA GLU A 283 51.57 -114.07 104.80
C GLU A 283 50.57 -113.94 103.64
N LEU A 284 49.55 -114.80 103.58
CA LEU A 284 48.46 -114.72 102.62
C LEU A 284 47.66 -113.41 102.75
N MET A 285 47.33 -112.99 103.98
CA MET A 285 46.67 -111.70 104.23
C MET A 285 47.53 -110.52 103.83
N ASN A 286 48.85 -110.54 104.09
CA ASN A 286 49.77 -109.51 103.62
C ASN A 286 49.82 -109.45 102.08
N SER A 287 49.85 -110.61 101.39
CA SER A 287 49.76 -110.67 99.92
C SER A 287 48.46 -110.04 99.41
N LYS A 288 47.31 -110.36 100.03
CA LYS A 288 46.02 -109.79 99.63
C LYS A 288 45.87 -108.31 99.95
N VAL A 289 46.47 -107.82 101.03
CA VAL A 289 46.57 -106.37 101.31
C VAL A 289 47.44 -105.66 100.27
N ASN A 290 48.54 -106.29 99.81
CA ASN A 290 49.37 -105.74 98.74
C ASN A 290 48.62 -105.70 97.39
N GLU A 291 47.94 -106.79 97.00
CA GLU A 291 47.07 -106.81 95.80
C GLU A 291 46.01 -105.71 95.83
N VAL A 292 45.30 -105.53 96.97
CA VAL A 292 44.30 -104.47 97.14
C VAL A 292 44.92 -103.07 97.05
N ASN A 293 46.12 -102.87 97.59
CA ASN A 293 46.85 -101.60 97.46
C ASN A 293 47.32 -101.34 96.03
N GLU A 294 47.76 -102.36 95.28
CA GLU A 294 48.09 -102.22 93.86
C GLU A 294 46.86 -101.83 93.02
N TRP A 295 45.71 -102.49 93.23
CA TRP A 295 44.47 -102.14 92.54
C TRP A 295 43.98 -100.75 92.89
N LYS A 296 44.07 -100.35 94.16
CA LYS A 296 43.78 -99.00 94.64
C LYS A 296 44.69 -97.95 93.97
N ASN A 297 45.98 -98.23 93.85
CA ASN A 297 46.94 -97.32 93.22
C ASN A 297 46.73 -97.21 91.69
N LYS A 298 46.43 -98.33 91.00
CA LYS A 298 46.04 -98.33 89.59
C LYS A 298 44.79 -97.48 89.36
N PHE A 299 43.72 -97.75 90.12
CA PHE A 299 42.47 -96.99 90.04
C PHE A 299 42.65 -95.49 90.37
N GLN A 300 43.53 -95.14 91.32
CA GLN A 300 43.86 -93.73 91.59
C GLN A 300 44.64 -93.08 90.44
N SER A 301 45.58 -93.79 89.80
CA SER A 301 46.32 -93.33 88.62
C SER A 301 45.40 -93.11 87.42
N GLU A 302 44.54 -94.08 87.12
CA GLU A 302 43.53 -94.01 86.05
C GLU A 302 42.48 -92.93 86.32
N SER A 303 42.03 -92.78 87.56
CA SER A 303 41.16 -91.66 87.97
C SER A 303 41.87 -90.31 87.90
N GLY A 304 43.20 -90.28 87.98
CA GLY A 304 44.04 -89.10 87.76
C GLY A 304 44.10 -88.71 86.29
N SER A 305 44.53 -89.62 85.42
CA SER A 305 44.63 -89.37 83.98
C SER A 305 43.28 -89.01 83.35
N LEU A 306 42.19 -89.70 83.72
CA LEU A 306 40.84 -89.35 83.27
C LEU A 306 40.41 -87.94 83.71
N LYS A 307 40.80 -87.48 84.91
CA LYS A 307 40.51 -86.10 85.35
C LYS A 307 41.32 -85.07 84.57
N GLU A 308 42.53 -85.37 84.16
CA GLU A 308 43.36 -84.48 83.33
C GLU A 308 42.86 -84.45 81.87
N GLU A 309 42.44 -85.58 81.32
CA GLU A 309 41.81 -85.66 80.01
C GLU A 309 40.45 -84.94 79.97
N ILE A 310 39.62 -85.06 81.02
CA ILE A 310 38.39 -84.26 81.17
C ILE A 310 38.71 -82.76 81.22
N LYS A 311 39.71 -82.32 82.01
CA LYS A 311 40.13 -80.90 82.04
C LYS A 311 40.61 -80.41 80.69
N LYS A 312 41.41 -81.21 79.97
CA LYS A 312 41.89 -80.89 78.62
C LYS A 312 40.72 -80.73 77.65
N ASN A 313 39.81 -81.71 77.62
CA ASN A 313 38.63 -81.70 76.74
C ASN A 313 37.68 -80.53 77.08
N GLN A 314 37.55 -80.14 78.35
CA GLN A 314 36.84 -78.91 78.73
C GLN A 314 37.54 -77.64 78.21
N GLY A 315 38.88 -77.57 78.27
CA GLY A 315 39.66 -76.47 77.69
C GLY A 315 39.51 -76.37 76.17
N ASP A 316 39.59 -77.50 75.47
CA ASP A 316 39.42 -77.58 74.02
C ASP A 316 37.98 -77.24 73.59
N LEU A 317 36.96 -77.69 74.34
CA LEU A 317 35.56 -77.28 74.15
C LEU A 317 35.39 -75.76 74.33
N LEU A 318 35.91 -75.16 75.41
CA LEU A 318 35.85 -73.71 75.64
C LEU A 318 36.63 -72.90 74.58
N SER A 319 37.67 -73.49 73.99
CA SER A 319 38.40 -72.91 72.85
C SER A 319 37.56 -72.95 71.57
N LYS A 320 36.88 -74.08 71.30
CA LYS A 320 36.00 -74.25 70.14
C LYS A 320 34.72 -73.43 70.23
N GLU A 321 34.13 -73.34 71.41
CA GLU A 321 33.00 -72.46 71.75
C GLU A 321 33.31 -71.00 71.35
N LYS A 322 34.48 -70.48 71.75
CA LYS A 322 34.95 -69.13 71.36
C LYS A 322 35.17 -68.99 69.86
N GLN A 323 35.73 -70.01 69.19
CA GLN A 323 35.91 -70.00 67.73
C GLN A 323 34.56 -69.96 67.00
N ILE A 324 33.56 -70.72 67.47
CA ILE A 324 32.19 -70.71 66.94
C ILE A 324 31.53 -69.35 67.16
N GLN A 325 31.61 -68.78 68.37
CA GLN A 325 31.06 -67.45 68.66
C GLN A 325 31.68 -66.36 67.77
N GLN A 326 32.99 -66.40 67.54
CA GLN A 326 33.68 -65.48 66.64
C GLN A 326 33.27 -65.67 65.17
N LEU A 327 33.09 -66.91 64.71
CA LEU A 327 32.59 -67.20 63.36
C LEU A 327 31.14 -66.75 63.18
N VAL A 328 30.27 -66.97 64.17
CA VAL A 328 28.87 -66.51 64.16
C VAL A 328 28.78 -64.99 64.09
N GLU A 329 29.61 -64.26 64.83
CA GLU A 329 29.62 -62.79 64.75
C GLU A 329 30.22 -62.29 63.42
N ASN A 330 31.22 -62.98 62.87
CA ASN A 330 31.70 -62.70 61.51
C ASN A 330 30.59 -62.91 60.46
N CYS A 331 29.80 -63.99 60.55
CA CYS A 331 28.67 -64.24 59.66
C CYS A 331 27.63 -63.11 59.73
N LYS A 332 27.18 -62.71 60.93
CA LYS A 332 26.24 -61.58 61.10
C LYS A 332 26.77 -60.28 60.48
N ASN A 333 28.07 -60.02 60.57
CA ASN A 333 28.66 -58.80 60.03
C ASN A 333 28.88 -58.88 58.51
N LEU A 334 29.00 -60.08 57.93
CA LEU A 334 28.90 -60.29 56.48
C LEU A 334 27.45 -60.15 55.99
N GLU A 335 26.47 -60.69 56.71
CA GLU A 335 25.03 -60.54 56.41
C GLU A 335 24.61 -59.07 56.38
N LYS A 336 24.99 -58.28 57.39
CA LYS A 336 24.78 -56.81 57.41
C LYS A 336 25.38 -56.15 56.17
N ARG A 337 26.65 -56.43 55.85
CA ARG A 337 27.31 -55.86 54.65
C ARG A 337 26.63 -56.28 53.34
N VAL A 338 26.15 -57.52 53.23
CA VAL A 338 25.39 -57.98 52.05
C VAL A 338 24.06 -57.22 51.94
N ALA A 339 23.34 -56.99 53.05
CA ALA A 339 22.13 -56.17 53.06
C ALA A 339 22.42 -54.70 52.70
N GLU A 340 23.50 -54.12 53.22
CA GLU A 340 23.96 -52.77 52.89
C GLU A 340 24.34 -52.63 51.41
N TYR A 341 25.11 -53.56 50.85
CA TYR A 341 25.45 -53.57 49.42
C TYR A 341 24.22 -53.81 48.53
N SER A 342 23.30 -54.69 48.94
CA SER A 342 22.03 -54.92 48.23
C SER A 342 21.19 -53.65 48.17
N LYS A 343 21.03 -52.95 49.30
CA LYS A 343 20.35 -51.65 49.33
C LYS A 343 21.08 -50.62 48.46
N ALA A 344 22.39 -50.45 48.64
CA ALA A 344 23.18 -49.47 47.88
C ALA A 344 23.15 -49.74 46.37
N ARG A 345 23.06 -51.02 45.95
CA ARG A 345 22.84 -51.41 44.55
C ARG A 345 21.45 -50.97 44.07
N ASN A 346 20.39 -51.28 44.81
CA ASN A 346 19.03 -50.89 44.45
C ASN A 346 18.89 -49.36 44.37
N ASP A 347 19.45 -48.64 45.35
CA ASP A 347 19.53 -47.17 45.39
C ASP A 347 20.29 -46.58 44.18
N VAL A 348 21.14 -47.36 43.50
CA VAL A 348 21.88 -46.97 42.27
C VAL A 348 21.11 -47.38 41.01
N GLU A 349 20.50 -48.57 40.99
CA GLU A 349 19.65 -49.01 39.88
C GLU A 349 18.41 -48.11 39.72
N GLU A 350 17.79 -47.67 40.82
CA GLU A 350 16.69 -46.69 40.79
C GLU A 350 17.14 -45.34 40.21
N LYS A 351 18.29 -44.81 40.65
CA LYS A 351 18.87 -43.57 40.11
C LYS A 351 19.24 -43.71 38.63
N SER A 352 19.71 -44.89 38.21
CA SER A 352 19.99 -45.20 36.81
C SER A 352 18.71 -45.30 35.97
N ALA A 353 17.60 -45.79 36.53
CA ALA A 353 16.31 -45.83 35.85
C ALA A 353 15.72 -44.42 35.70
N ASN A 354 15.70 -43.64 36.79
CA ASN A 354 15.18 -42.27 36.79
C ASN A 354 15.96 -41.36 35.81
N SER A 355 17.29 -41.43 35.81
CA SER A 355 18.11 -40.67 34.85
C SER A 355 17.98 -41.16 33.41
N LEU A 356 17.67 -42.44 33.16
CA LEU A 356 17.33 -42.94 31.82
C LEU A 356 16.00 -42.37 31.33
N GLU A 357 14.99 -42.28 32.19
CA GLU A 357 13.68 -41.67 31.90
C GLU A 357 13.83 -40.16 31.63
N GLU A 358 14.62 -39.43 32.43
CA GLU A 358 14.97 -38.03 32.18
C GLU A 358 15.67 -37.84 30.82
N ILE A 359 16.68 -38.67 30.51
CA ILE A 359 17.39 -38.63 29.21
C ILE A 359 16.44 -38.89 28.04
N LYS A 360 15.46 -39.78 28.21
CA LYS A 360 14.42 -40.05 27.21
C LYS A 360 13.48 -38.85 27.04
N ALA A 361 12.96 -38.27 28.12
CA ALA A 361 12.14 -37.07 28.08
C ALA A 361 12.86 -35.87 27.44
N LEU A 362 14.15 -35.69 27.73
CA LEU A 362 15.00 -34.66 27.11
C LEU A 362 15.22 -34.92 25.61
N LYS A 363 15.40 -36.18 25.19
CA LYS A 363 15.47 -36.54 23.76
C LYS A 363 14.17 -36.27 23.02
N GLU A 364 13.02 -36.61 23.60
CA GLU A 364 11.70 -36.32 23.03
C GLU A 364 11.42 -34.82 22.94
N SER A 365 11.82 -34.05 23.96
CA SER A 365 11.73 -32.58 23.95
C SER A 365 12.63 -31.96 22.87
N CYS A 366 13.89 -32.42 22.76
CA CYS A 366 14.83 -31.99 21.73
C CYS A 366 14.32 -32.31 20.32
N PHE A 367 13.69 -33.47 20.11
CA PHE A 367 13.07 -33.83 18.83
C PHE A 367 11.89 -32.92 18.48
N LYS A 368 11.01 -32.60 19.45
CA LYS A 368 9.91 -31.64 19.26
C LYS A 368 10.43 -30.25 18.87
N ALA A 369 11.38 -29.71 19.63
CA ALA A 369 11.99 -28.41 19.36
C ALA A 369 12.72 -28.37 18.00
N LYS A 370 13.37 -29.47 17.58
CA LYS A 370 13.98 -29.58 16.25
C LYS A 370 12.95 -29.48 15.13
N ASN A 371 11.79 -30.14 15.29
CA ASN A 371 10.72 -30.15 14.29
C ASN A 371 10.00 -28.79 14.21
N GLU A 372 9.83 -28.12 15.34
CA GLU A 372 9.33 -26.74 15.42
C GLU A 372 10.29 -25.77 14.70
N VAL A 373 11.60 -25.90 14.92
CA VAL A 373 12.62 -25.11 14.21
C VAL A 373 12.68 -25.40 12.70
N THR A 374 12.29 -26.58 12.22
CA THR A 374 12.12 -26.81 10.77
C THR A 374 10.85 -26.17 10.22
N ALA A 375 9.71 -26.33 10.92
CA ALA A 375 8.45 -25.70 10.49
C ALA A 375 8.56 -24.17 10.42
N LEU A 376 9.15 -23.53 11.44
CA LEU A 376 9.38 -22.07 11.44
C LEU A 376 10.34 -21.59 10.33
N LYS A 377 11.23 -22.46 9.83
CA LYS A 377 12.08 -22.16 8.66
C LYS A 377 11.28 -22.26 7.36
N GLU A 378 10.42 -23.26 7.23
CA GLU A 378 9.53 -23.45 6.07
C GLU A 378 8.51 -22.30 5.98
N GLU A 379 7.89 -21.90 7.10
CA GLU A 379 7.04 -20.71 7.18
C GLU A 379 7.77 -19.41 6.78
N ARG A 380 9.00 -19.23 7.28
CA ARG A 380 9.85 -18.09 6.91
C ARG A 380 10.18 -18.08 5.41
N GLU A 381 10.46 -19.23 4.81
CA GLU A 381 10.79 -19.31 3.38
C GLU A 381 9.55 -19.11 2.49
N MET A 382 8.37 -19.59 2.91
CA MET A 382 7.09 -19.25 2.28
C MET A 382 6.79 -17.75 2.36
N MET A 383 7.06 -17.10 3.52
CA MET A 383 6.89 -15.66 3.70
C MET A 383 7.85 -14.86 2.80
N ILE A 384 9.13 -15.26 2.73
CA ILE A 384 10.14 -14.65 1.84
C ILE A 384 9.70 -14.79 0.37
N SER A 385 9.25 -15.97 -0.03
CA SER A 385 8.73 -16.23 -1.39
C SER A 385 7.50 -15.36 -1.71
N ALA A 386 6.55 -15.23 -0.78
CA ALA A 386 5.38 -14.39 -0.94
C ALA A 386 5.73 -12.89 -1.03
N HIS A 387 6.68 -12.41 -0.22
CA HIS A 387 7.18 -11.04 -0.30
C HIS A 387 7.96 -10.78 -1.59
N HIS A 388 8.80 -11.72 -2.04
CA HIS A 388 9.52 -11.63 -3.33
C HIS A 388 8.53 -11.53 -4.50
N ASN A 389 7.55 -12.43 -4.56
CA ASN A 389 6.49 -12.39 -5.57
C ASN A 389 5.70 -11.07 -5.53
N ARG A 390 5.47 -10.50 -4.34
CA ARG A 390 4.79 -9.21 -4.21
C ARG A 390 5.65 -8.03 -4.67
N ILE A 391 6.96 -8.07 -4.43
CA ILE A 391 7.91 -7.08 -4.95
C ILE A 391 7.95 -7.13 -6.48
N GLU A 392 7.97 -8.33 -7.07
CA GLU A 392 8.01 -8.48 -8.53
C GLU A 392 6.70 -8.06 -9.20
N GLN A 393 5.55 -8.36 -8.61
CA GLN A 393 4.25 -7.78 -9.04
C GLN A 393 4.25 -6.25 -9.04
N LEU A 394 4.86 -5.62 -8.02
CA LEU A 394 4.96 -4.17 -7.94
C LEU A 394 5.93 -3.63 -8.99
N ARG A 395 7.10 -4.24 -9.18
CA ARG A 395 8.06 -3.88 -10.25
C ARG A 395 7.42 -3.95 -11.63
N GLU A 396 6.75 -5.04 -11.96
CA GLU A 396 6.06 -5.21 -13.25
C GLU A 396 4.88 -4.23 -13.40
N SER A 397 4.17 -3.90 -12.31
CA SER A 397 3.13 -2.86 -12.33
C SER A 397 3.70 -1.44 -12.49
N PHE A 398 4.92 -1.15 -12.01
CA PHE A 398 5.59 0.13 -12.25
C PHE A 398 6.16 0.19 -13.67
N LYS A 399 6.78 -0.89 -14.15
CA LYS A 399 7.27 -1.03 -15.53
C LYS A 399 6.16 -0.80 -16.54
N LYS A 400 5.00 -1.45 -16.39
CA LYS A 400 3.82 -1.21 -17.25
C LYS A 400 3.34 0.24 -17.22
N LYS A 401 3.37 0.91 -16.05
CA LYS A 401 3.01 2.34 -15.95
C LYS A 401 4.01 3.27 -16.63
N MET A 402 5.31 2.93 -16.60
CA MET A 402 6.32 3.64 -17.40
C MET A 402 6.03 3.42 -18.89
N GLU A 403 5.86 2.18 -19.34
CA GLU A 403 5.51 1.84 -20.73
C GLU A 403 4.22 2.54 -21.21
N GLU A 404 3.20 2.65 -20.35
CA GLU A 404 1.95 3.37 -20.64
C GLU A 404 2.15 4.90 -20.78
N ALA A 405 3.08 5.47 -20.01
CA ALA A 405 3.44 6.89 -20.00
C ALA A 405 4.40 7.26 -21.13
N ASP A 406 5.39 6.42 -21.43
CA ASP A 406 6.30 6.56 -22.57
C ASP A 406 5.52 6.45 -23.90
N ALA A 407 4.44 5.65 -23.93
CA ALA A 407 3.48 5.61 -25.03
C ALA A 407 2.45 6.77 -25.02
N TRP A 408 2.47 7.68 -24.04
CA TRP A 408 1.52 8.81 -23.98
C TRP A 408 1.86 9.93 -24.98
N PRO A 409 3.13 10.36 -25.18
CA PRO A 409 3.52 11.23 -26.28
C PRO A 409 3.08 10.73 -27.66
N GLU A 410 3.19 9.43 -27.96
CA GLU A 410 2.72 8.88 -29.24
C GLU A 410 1.19 8.97 -29.40
N LYS A 411 0.44 8.63 -28.34
CA LYS A 411 -1.03 8.77 -28.32
C LYS A 411 -1.44 10.23 -28.50
N LEU A 412 -0.74 11.17 -27.84
CA LEU A 412 -1.00 12.61 -27.96
C LEU A 412 -0.66 13.12 -29.36
N ASN A 413 0.49 12.76 -29.93
CA ASN A 413 0.87 13.11 -31.30
C ASN A 413 -0.14 12.55 -32.33
N LYS A 414 -0.68 11.35 -32.11
CA LYS A 414 -1.74 10.79 -32.94
C LYS A 414 -3.03 11.61 -32.87
N ILE A 415 -3.48 12.00 -31.67
CA ILE A 415 -4.66 12.86 -31.47
C ILE A 415 -4.45 14.25 -32.06
N VAL A 416 -3.25 14.84 -31.91
CA VAL A 416 -2.89 16.13 -32.52
C VAL A 416 -2.94 16.02 -34.04
N LYS A 417 -2.32 14.99 -34.63
CA LYS A 417 -2.33 14.76 -36.09
C LYS A 417 -3.75 14.52 -36.64
N GLU A 418 -4.58 13.74 -35.93
CA GLU A 418 -6.00 13.56 -36.28
C GLU A 418 -6.78 14.88 -36.22
N LYS A 419 -6.42 15.80 -35.32
CA LYS A 419 -7.01 17.14 -35.24
C LYS A 419 -6.48 18.10 -36.29
N GLU A 420 -5.20 18.05 -36.62
CA GLU A 420 -4.60 18.80 -37.73
C GLU A 420 -5.21 18.37 -39.07
N GLU A 421 -5.42 17.07 -39.27
CA GLU A 421 -6.11 16.51 -40.45
C GLU A 421 -7.56 17.01 -40.52
N GLN A 422 -8.32 16.96 -39.42
CA GLN A 422 -9.68 17.51 -39.35
C GLN A 422 -9.73 19.01 -39.64
N PHE A 423 -8.89 19.84 -38.99
CA PHE A 423 -8.87 21.28 -39.26
C PHE A 423 -8.41 21.61 -40.68
N ASN A 424 -7.51 20.81 -41.27
CA ASN A 424 -7.10 20.98 -42.66
C ASN A 424 -8.22 20.59 -43.63
N GLU A 425 -8.98 19.53 -43.34
CA GLU A 425 -10.18 19.14 -44.10
C GLU A 425 -11.29 20.21 -43.99
N GLU A 426 -11.63 20.69 -42.79
CA GLU A 426 -12.57 21.79 -42.56
C GLU A 426 -12.17 23.05 -43.35
N LYS A 427 -10.89 23.46 -43.26
CA LYS A 427 -10.35 24.60 -44.02
C LYS A 427 -10.43 24.39 -45.54
N ASN A 428 -10.12 23.18 -46.03
CA ASN A 428 -10.19 22.87 -47.45
C ASN A 428 -11.64 22.84 -47.96
N ASN A 429 -12.59 22.39 -47.12
CA ASN A 429 -14.02 22.44 -47.41
C ASN A 429 -14.49 23.90 -47.46
N LEU A 430 -14.21 24.72 -46.44
CA LEU A 430 -14.53 26.16 -46.45
C LEU A 430 -13.93 26.91 -47.65
N TRP A 431 -12.71 26.57 -48.07
CA TRP A 431 -12.09 27.16 -49.26
C TRP A 431 -12.76 26.71 -50.56
N ARG A 432 -13.20 25.45 -50.63
CA ARG A 432 -14.00 24.94 -51.76
C ARG A 432 -15.36 25.63 -51.81
N ASP A 433 -16.11 25.65 -50.71
CA ASP A 433 -17.44 26.27 -50.60
C ASP A 433 -17.40 27.76 -50.99
N LEU A 434 -16.35 28.47 -50.58
CA LEU A 434 -16.10 29.86 -50.96
C LEU A 434 -15.76 30.03 -52.45
N THR A 435 -14.95 29.12 -53.01
CA THR A 435 -14.57 29.16 -54.42
C THR A 435 -15.74 28.78 -55.34
N GLU A 436 -16.50 27.75 -55.00
CA GLU A 436 -17.73 27.36 -55.69
C GLU A 436 -18.82 28.44 -55.55
N GLY A 437 -18.92 29.08 -54.38
CA GLY A 437 -19.78 30.24 -54.15
C GLY A 437 -19.45 31.42 -55.06
N PHE A 438 -18.19 31.85 -55.11
CA PHE A 438 -17.76 32.92 -56.02
C PHE A 438 -17.90 32.54 -57.50
N GLN A 439 -17.58 31.30 -57.89
CA GLN A 439 -17.77 30.85 -59.27
C GLN A 439 -19.26 30.89 -59.65
N LYS A 440 -20.15 30.43 -58.76
CA LYS A 440 -21.60 30.46 -58.97
C LYS A 440 -22.16 31.89 -59.04
N GLU A 441 -21.66 32.82 -58.23
CA GLU A 441 -22.04 34.23 -58.29
C GLU A 441 -21.56 34.88 -59.62
N MET A 442 -20.34 34.58 -60.06
CA MET A 442 -19.82 34.99 -61.37
C MET A 442 -20.63 34.40 -62.53
N ASP A 443 -21.01 33.12 -62.47
CA ASP A 443 -21.83 32.45 -63.48
C ASP A 443 -23.26 33.04 -63.51
N GLU A 444 -23.84 33.39 -62.35
CA GLU A 444 -25.14 34.04 -62.24
C GLU A 444 -25.13 35.47 -62.82
N GLU A 445 -24.11 36.29 -62.54
CA GLU A 445 -23.96 37.61 -63.16
C GLU A 445 -23.68 37.50 -64.66
N GLN A 446 -22.84 36.54 -65.09
CA GLN A 446 -22.60 36.29 -66.51
C GLN A 446 -23.86 35.77 -67.23
N GLN A 447 -24.74 35.04 -66.54
CA GLN A 447 -26.06 34.66 -67.06
C GLN A 447 -26.98 35.87 -67.15
N LYS A 448 -27.08 36.72 -66.11
CA LYS A 448 -27.88 37.96 -66.13
C LYS A 448 -27.48 38.84 -67.31
N HIS A 449 -26.19 39.09 -67.53
CA HIS A 449 -25.72 39.86 -68.68
C HIS A 449 -26.03 39.20 -70.04
N GLN A 450 -26.03 37.86 -70.13
CA GLN A 450 -26.47 37.16 -71.35
C GLN A 450 -27.98 37.30 -71.58
N GLU A 451 -28.79 37.26 -70.52
CA GLU A 451 -30.24 37.48 -70.58
C GLU A 451 -30.58 38.94 -70.95
N GLU A 452 -29.90 39.92 -70.34
CA GLU A 452 -29.97 41.34 -70.70
C GLU A 452 -29.60 41.57 -72.17
N LEU A 453 -28.46 41.05 -72.63
CA LEU A 453 -28.07 41.11 -74.05
C LEU A 453 -29.10 40.39 -74.95
N GLY A 454 -29.77 39.35 -74.44
CA GLY A 454 -30.88 38.67 -75.10
C GLY A 454 -32.13 39.55 -75.21
N LEU A 455 -32.47 40.32 -74.16
CA LEU A 455 -33.55 41.29 -74.15
C LEU A 455 -33.26 42.46 -75.09
N TRP A 456 -32.09 43.08 -75.00
CA TRP A 456 -31.67 44.16 -75.91
C TRP A 456 -31.67 43.71 -77.38
N LYS A 457 -31.25 42.47 -77.69
CA LYS A 457 -31.36 41.90 -79.05
C LYS A 457 -32.81 41.70 -79.50
N LYS A 458 -33.69 41.24 -78.60
CA LYS A 458 -35.13 41.09 -78.90
C LYS A 458 -35.80 42.45 -79.13
N GLU A 459 -35.51 43.44 -78.31
CA GLU A 459 -36.06 44.79 -78.42
C GLU A 459 -35.54 45.53 -79.66
N ALA A 460 -34.23 45.47 -79.93
CA ALA A 460 -33.65 46.01 -81.15
C ALA A 460 -34.27 45.38 -82.42
N LYS A 461 -34.53 44.06 -82.39
CA LYS A 461 -35.26 43.39 -83.48
C LYS A 461 -36.72 43.84 -83.56
N ALA A 462 -37.43 43.94 -82.43
CA ALA A 462 -38.82 44.40 -82.40
C ALA A 462 -38.97 45.85 -82.91
N ALA A 463 -38.01 46.73 -82.59
CA ALA A 463 -37.92 48.07 -83.15
C ALA A 463 -37.62 48.04 -84.65
N GLN A 464 -36.68 47.19 -85.11
CA GLN A 464 -36.40 47.01 -86.53
C GLN A 464 -37.62 46.50 -87.31
N ASP A 465 -38.37 45.55 -86.75
CA ASP A 465 -39.57 44.99 -87.37
C ASP A 465 -40.75 45.98 -87.33
N ARG A 466 -40.88 46.82 -86.29
CA ARG A 466 -41.78 48.00 -86.31
C ARG A 466 -41.43 48.98 -87.41
N PHE A 467 -40.16 49.37 -87.56
CA PHE A 467 -39.75 50.26 -88.65
C PHE A 467 -40.03 49.66 -90.04
N LYS A 468 -39.94 48.33 -90.22
CA LYS A 468 -40.37 47.67 -91.46
C LYS A 468 -41.89 47.80 -91.65
N GLU A 469 -42.69 47.57 -90.61
CA GLU A 469 -44.17 47.68 -90.66
C GLU A 469 -44.65 49.11 -90.92
N ASP A 470 -43.97 50.11 -90.35
CA ASP A 470 -44.22 51.53 -90.62
C ASP A 470 -43.86 51.88 -92.07
N ILE A 471 -42.74 51.36 -92.59
CA ILE A 471 -42.33 51.54 -94.00
C ILE A 471 -43.31 50.83 -94.96
N THR A 472 -43.77 49.61 -94.67
CA THR A 472 -44.77 48.92 -95.54
C THR A 472 -46.12 49.62 -95.48
N THR A 473 -46.53 50.12 -94.30
CA THR A 473 -47.77 50.88 -94.11
C THR A 473 -47.72 52.24 -94.81
N MET A 474 -46.61 52.97 -94.71
CA MET A 474 -46.38 54.23 -95.43
C MET A 474 -46.34 54.01 -96.95
N ASN A 475 -45.63 52.98 -97.43
CA ASN A 475 -45.66 52.59 -98.85
C ASN A 475 -47.03 52.07 -99.32
N ARG A 476 -47.91 51.59 -98.42
CA ARG A 476 -49.30 51.30 -98.76
C ARG A 476 -50.11 52.58 -98.89
N ARG A 477 -50.03 53.50 -97.91
CA ARG A 477 -50.68 54.82 -97.97
C ARG A 477 -50.28 55.58 -99.23
N HIS A 478 -48.98 55.69 -99.52
CA HIS A 478 -48.52 56.37 -100.73
C HIS A 478 -48.99 55.72 -102.04
N ARG A 479 -49.19 54.39 -102.09
CA ARG A 479 -49.86 53.75 -103.25
C ARG A 479 -51.36 54.03 -103.32
N GLU A 480 -52.03 54.22 -102.18
CA GLU A 480 -53.44 54.65 -102.11
C GLU A 480 -53.60 56.15 -102.43
N ASP A 481 -52.61 56.96 -102.09
CA ASP A 481 -52.49 58.39 -102.42
C ASP A 481 -52.22 58.59 -103.91
N ILE A 482 -51.26 57.85 -104.50
CA ILE A 482 -51.01 57.83 -105.95
C ILE A 482 -52.29 57.40 -106.67
N LYS A 483 -52.93 56.30 -106.27
CA LYS A 483 -54.23 55.86 -106.82
C LYS A 483 -55.38 56.85 -106.62
N ARG A 484 -55.24 57.85 -105.75
CA ARG A 484 -56.22 58.92 -105.56
C ARG A 484 -55.91 60.09 -106.49
N LEU A 485 -54.65 60.54 -106.53
CA LEU A 485 -54.15 61.56 -107.46
C LEU A 485 -54.32 61.14 -108.92
N GLU A 486 -54.16 59.86 -109.27
CA GLU A 486 -54.44 59.30 -110.59
C GLU A 486 -55.92 59.46 -110.98
N ARG A 487 -56.85 59.25 -110.03
CA ARG A 487 -58.29 59.43 -110.26
C ARG A 487 -58.68 60.90 -110.36
N GLU A 488 -58.13 61.75 -109.49
CA GLU A 488 -58.29 63.20 -109.55
C GLU A 488 -57.75 63.75 -110.89
N LEU A 489 -56.63 63.23 -111.38
CA LEU A 489 -56.08 63.58 -112.70
C LEU A 489 -56.98 63.13 -113.86
N THR A 490 -57.59 61.94 -113.80
CA THR A 490 -58.57 61.53 -114.82
C THR A 490 -59.84 62.38 -114.78
N GLU A 491 -60.36 62.68 -113.58
CA GLU A 491 -61.56 63.50 -113.40
C GLU A 491 -61.34 64.96 -113.86
N VAL A 492 -60.16 65.53 -113.60
CA VAL A 492 -59.76 66.85 -114.12
C VAL A 492 -59.59 66.82 -115.64
N LYS A 493 -59.05 65.74 -116.23
CA LYS A 493 -58.98 65.59 -117.69
C LYS A 493 -60.36 65.50 -118.33
N GLU A 494 -61.27 64.70 -117.78
CA GLU A 494 -62.65 64.59 -118.26
C GLU A 494 -63.39 65.93 -118.18
N LYS A 495 -63.24 66.66 -117.06
CA LYS A 495 -63.78 68.02 -116.90
C LYS A 495 -63.17 69.02 -117.89
N SER A 496 -61.86 68.95 -118.15
CA SER A 496 -61.16 69.79 -119.12
C SER A 496 -61.64 69.53 -120.56
N GLU A 497 -61.84 68.26 -120.92
CA GLU A 497 -62.40 67.90 -122.22
C GLU A 497 -63.89 68.31 -122.33
N GLN A 498 -64.67 68.22 -121.24
CA GLN A 498 -66.04 68.73 -121.19
C GLN A 498 -66.11 70.25 -121.36
N THR A 499 -65.25 71.03 -120.69
CA THR A 499 -65.19 72.49 -120.89
C THR A 499 -64.75 72.84 -122.30
N LYS A 500 -63.75 72.13 -122.85
CA LYS A 500 -63.28 72.35 -124.22
C LYS A 500 -64.37 72.06 -125.26
N ASN A 501 -65.12 70.96 -125.12
CA ASN A 501 -66.27 70.68 -125.98
C ASN A 501 -67.38 71.75 -125.86
N ALA A 502 -67.56 72.33 -124.67
CA ALA A 502 -68.48 73.45 -124.48
C ALA A 502 -67.96 74.73 -125.17
N ASP A 503 -66.67 75.05 -125.03
CA ASP A 503 -66.02 76.18 -125.69
C ASP A 503 -66.05 76.04 -127.23
N ASP A 504 -65.80 74.84 -127.78
CA ASP A 504 -65.93 74.55 -129.22
C ASP A 504 -67.38 74.78 -129.71
N SER A 505 -68.40 74.42 -128.92
CA SER A 505 -69.81 74.73 -129.23
C SER A 505 -70.12 76.23 -129.13
N LEU A 506 -69.38 76.97 -128.31
CA LEU A 506 -69.47 78.42 -128.16
C LEU A 506 -68.80 79.13 -129.34
N VAL A 507 -67.66 78.62 -129.82
CA VAL A 507 -67.00 79.04 -131.06
C VAL A 507 -67.94 78.87 -132.26
N GLN A 508 -68.58 77.71 -132.43
CA GLN A 508 -69.58 77.52 -133.50
C GLN A 508 -70.76 78.52 -133.42
N ASN A 509 -71.20 78.88 -132.22
CA ASN A 509 -72.22 79.92 -132.03
C ASN A 509 -71.71 81.34 -132.36
N LEU A 510 -70.43 81.62 -132.16
CA LEU A 510 -69.79 82.88 -132.54
C LEU A 510 -69.55 82.94 -134.05
N GLU A 511 -69.12 81.84 -134.69
CA GLU A 511 -69.01 81.71 -136.15
C GLU A 511 -70.36 81.91 -136.84
N ALA A 512 -71.45 81.29 -136.33
CA ALA A 512 -72.80 81.54 -136.83
C ALA A 512 -73.23 83.01 -136.72
N LYS A 513 -72.77 83.72 -135.68
CA LYS A 513 -72.99 85.17 -135.51
C LYS A 513 -72.13 86.02 -136.43
N ILE A 514 -70.92 85.59 -136.75
CA ILE A 514 -70.08 86.23 -137.77
C ILE A 514 -70.77 86.10 -139.14
N VAL A 515 -71.31 84.93 -139.48
CA VAL A 515 -72.07 84.71 -140.72
C VAL A 515 -73.33 85.58 -140.80
N ASP A 516 -74.07 85.81 -139.71
CA ASP A 516 -75.19 86.77 -139.68
C ASP A 516 -74.73 88.23 -139.96
N LEU A 517 -73.61 88.64 -139.34
CA LEU A 517 -73.03 89.97 -139.53
C LEU A 517 -72.45 90.16 -140.95
N GLU A 518 -71.87 89.13 -141.55
CA GLU A 518 -71.35 89.14 -142.92
C GLU A 518 -72.50 89.21 -143.95
N ASN A 519 -73.58 88.44 -143.76
CA ASN A 519 -74.77 88.51 -144.60
C ASN A 519 -75.41 89.90 -144.60
N ARG A 520 -75.34 90.64 -143.49
CA ARG A 520 -75.82 92.02 -143.38
C ARG A 520 -74.92 93.06 -144.07
N LEU A 521 -73.72 92.69 -144.52
CA LEU A 521 -72.75 93.60 -145.13
C LEU A 521 -72.48 93.34 -146.63
N ARG A 522 -73.00 92.24 -147.22
CA ARG A 522 -72.77 91.93 -148.64
C ARG A 522 -73.98 91.34 -149.37
N GLN A 523 -74.85 92.23 -149.89
CA GLN A 523 -75.46 92.00 -151.21
C GLN A 523 -75.37 93.29 -152.06
N PRO A 524 -74.95 93.24 -153.35
CA PRO A 524 -74.47 94.43 -154.05
C PRO A 524 -75.37 94.92 -155.22
N LEU A 525 -75.11 96.16 -155.66
CA LEU A 525 -75.41 96.64 -157.01
C LEU A 525 -74.31 97.65 -157.46
N ALA A 526 -74.32 98.06 -158.73
CA ALA A 526 -73.16 98.62 -159.43
C ALA A 526 -73.02 100.16 -159.40
N ASP A 527 -72.04 100.67 -160.15
CA ASP A 527 -71.47 102.03 -160.19
C ASP A 527 -70.57 102.37 -158.97
N SER A 528 -69.43 103.09 -159.10
CA SER A 528 -68.87 103.84 -160.24
C SER A 528 -67.33 103.77 -160.36
N GLU A 529 -66.84 103.83 -161.60
CA GLU A 529 -65.54 104.28 -162.17
C GLU A 529 -64.17 103.97 -161.50
N GLU A 530 -63.99 104.07 -160.18
CA GLU A 530 -62.67 104.18 -159.52
C GLU A 530 -61.75 102.94 -159.73
N VAL A 531 -62.35 101.75 -159.78
CA VAL A 531 -61.63 100.46 -159.80
C VAL A 531 -60.78 100.26 -161.07
N LEU A 532 -61.22 100.81 -162.20
CA LEU A 532 -60.45 100.74 -163.46
C LEU A 532 -59.21 101.65 -163.41
N ARG A 533 -59.30 102.76 -162.67
CA ARG A 533 -58.29 103.83 -162.64
C ARG A 533 -57.05 103.48 -161.82
N LEU A 534 -57.20 102.66 -160.78
CA LEU A 534 -56.12 102.23 -159.90
C LEU A 534 -55.22 101.14 -160.53
N ARG A 535 -55.82 100.17 -161.24
CA ARG A 535 -55.07 99.02 -161.78
C ARG A 535 -54.05 99.41 -162.85
N THR A 536 -54.38 100.39 -163.70
CA THR A 536 -53.44 100.89 -164.73
C THR A 536 -52.32 101.73 -164.11
N ARG A 537 -52.66 102.68 -163.23
CA ARG A 537 -51.67 103.57 -162.56
C ARG A 537 -50.58 102.79 -161.82
N LEU A 538 -50.96 101.71 -161.13
CA LEU A 538 -50.04 100.87 -160.35
C LEU A 538 -48.94 100.21 -161.21
N GLN A 539 -49.21 99.95 -162.50
CA GLN A 539 -48.29 99.22 -163.38
C GLN A 539 -47.34 100.15 -164.18
N GLU A 540 -47.69 101.42 -164.33
CA GLU A 540 -46.83 102.45 -164.95
C GLU A 540 -45.93 103.15 -163.93
N SER A 541 -46.44 103.46 -162.73
CA SER A 541 -45.66 104.21 -161.71
C SER A 541 -44.42 103.45 -161.23
N ASP A 542 -44.53 102.14 -161.03
CA ASP A 542 -43.45 101.33 -160.46
C ASP A 542 -42.26 101.10 -161.42
N LYS A 543 -42.48 101.27 -162.73
CA LYS A 543 -41.42 101.30 -163.75
C LYS A 543 -40.75 102.67 -163.88
N MET A 544 -41.50 103.76 -163.68
CA MET A 544 -40.97 105.12 -163.77
C MET A 544 -40.03 105.45 -162.59
N LEU A 545 -40.45 105.15 -161.36
CA LEU A 545 -39.74 105.64 -160.16
C LEU A 545 -38.35 105.03 -160.00
N LYS A 546 -38.18 103.71 -160.24
CA LYS A 546 -36.88 103.02 -160.17
C LYS A 546 -35.84 103.56 -161.17
N SER A 547 -36.28 104.21 -162.26
CA SER A 547 -35.39 104.87 -163.22
C SER A 547 -34.94 106.26 -162.75
N ALA A 548 -35.75 106.95 -161.95
CA ALA A 548 -35.39 108.24 -161.34
C ALA A 548 -34.50 108.05 -160.09
N GLU A 549 -34.70 106.96 -159.35
CA GLU A 549 -34.05 106.60 -158.09
C GLU A 549 -32.51 106.60 -158.16
N GLN A 550 -31.93 106.24 -159.32
CA GLN A 550 -30.48 106.23 -159.54
C GLN A 550 -29.92 107.56 -160.07
N GLN A 551 -30.65 108.28 -160.95
CA GLN A 551 -30.13 109.54 -161.53
C GLN A 551 -30.09 110.69 -160.53
N ILE A 552 -31.05 110.76 -159.59
CA ILE A 552 -31.12 111.85 -158.62
C ILE A 552 -29.91 111.83 -157.68
N ASN A 553 -29.53 110.66 -157.14
CA ASN A 553 -28.40 110.51 -156.22
C ASN A 553 -27.03 110.93 -156.84
N GLU A 554 -26.77 110.61 -158.11
CA GLU A 554 -25.55 111.07 -158.79
C GLU A 554 -25.54 112.57 -159.12
N LEU A 555 -26.73 113.17 -159.28
CA LEU A 555 -26.87 114.61 -159.54
C LEU A 555 -26.86 115.45 -158.26
N GLU A 556 -27.44 114.99 -157.15
CA GLU A 556 -27.40 115.70 -155.87
C GLU A 556 -25.96 115.78 -155.34
N THR A 557 -25.23 114.66 -155.35
CA THR A 557 -23.82 114.61 -154.89
C THR A 557 -22.87 115.48 -155.72
N ARG A 558 -23.12 115.66 -157.03
CA ARG A 558 -22.41 116.67 -157.84
C ARG A 558 -22.93 118.08 -157.62
N SER A 559 -24.24 118.27 -157.62
CA SER A 559 -24.86 119.60 -157.57
C SER A 559 -24.50 120.33 -156.29
N GLU A 560 -24.41 119.64 -155.15
CA GLU A 560 -24.08 120.29 -153.88
C GLU A 560 -22.63 120.80 -153.84
N SER A 561 -21.70 120.06 -154.45
CA SER A 561 -20.31 120.50 -154.66
C SER A 561 -20.24 121.74 -155.54
N TRP A 562 -20.96 121.78 -156.68
CA TRP A 562 -21.01 122.96 -157.54
C TRP A 562 -21.78 124.13 -156.89
N ARG A 563 -22.80 123.87 -156.06
CA ARG A 563 -23.61 124.91 -155.39
C ARG A 563 -22.78 125.70 -154.39
N GLN A 564 -21.92 125.02 -153.61
CA GLN A 564 -21.04 125.67 -152.65
C GLN A 564 -19.99 126.55 -153.35
N GLU A 565 -19.41 126.08 -154.48
CA GLU A 565 -18.52 126.86 -155.34
C GLU A 565 -19.25 128.09 -155.96
N VAL A 566 -20.48 127.90 -156.45
CA VAL A 566 -21.30 128.97 -157.03
C VAL A 566 -21.72 130.01 -156.01
N VAL A 567 -22.04 129.64 -154.76
CA VAL A 567 -22.34 130.62 -153.70
C VAL A 567 -21.09 131.44 -153.35
N PHE A 568 -19.92 130.80 -153.27
CA PHE A 568 -18.64 131.49 -153.04
C PHE A 568 -18.30 132.48 -154.18
N LEU A 569 -18.53 132.08 -155.43
CA LEU A 569 -18.36 132.94 -156.60
C LEU A 569 -19.44 134.03 -156.70
N GLN A 570 -20.70 133.75 -156.38
CA GLN A 570 -21.77 134.76 -156.33
C GLN A 570 -21.52 135.81 -155.24
N GLU A 571 -20.96 135.43 -154.10
CA GLU A 571 -20.60 136.35 -153.02
C GLU A 571 -19.38 137.25 -153.38
N THR A 572 -18.63 136.85 -154.42
CA THR A 572 -17.56 137.63 -155.06
C THR A 572 -18.12 138.50 -156.21
N VAL A 573 -19.02 137.96 -157.05
CA VAL A 573 -19.72 138.69 -158.12
C VAL A 573 -20.65 139.76 -157.55
N ARG A 574 -21.25 139.56 -156.37
CA ARG A 574 -21.98 140.59 -155.63
C ARG A 574 -21.11 141.84 -155.49
N ARG A 575 -19.86 141.67 -155.05
CA ARG A 575 -18.88 142.75 -154.83
C ARG A 575 -18.40 143.38 -156.15
N GLU A 576 -18.06 142.57 -157.15
CA GLU A 576 -17.66 143.09 -158.47
C GLU A 576 -18.83 143.68 -159.29
N CYS A 577 -20.09 143.33 -159.05
CA CYS A 577 -21.24 143.94 -159.71
C CYS A 577 -21.75 145.19 -159.00
N GLU A 578 -21.59 145.29 -157.68
CA GLU A 578 -21.69 146.55 -156.93
C GLU A 578 -20.69 147.56 -157.54
N GLU A 579 -19.39 147.22 -157.57
CA GLU A 579 -18.34 148.06 -158.17
C GLU A 579 -18.52 148.30 -159.69
N ARG A 580 -19.02 147.31 -160.46
CA ARG A 580 -19.19 147.46 -161.92
C ARG A 580 -20.43 148.21 -162.35
N PHE A 581 -21.53 148.27 -161.58
CA PHE A 581 -22.61 149.19 -161.93
C PHE A 581 -22.36 150.61 -161.39
N GLU A 582 -21.58 150.81 -160.33
CA GLU A 582 -20.97 152.13 -160.09
C GLU A 582 -20.11 152.55 -161.30
N LEU A 583 -19.32 151.63 -161.87
CA LEU A 583 -18.64 151.82 -163.15
C LEU A 583 -19.54 151.77 -164.40
N THR A 584 -20.86 151.58 -164.30
CA THR A 584 -21.80 151.57 -165.45
C THR A 584 -22.89 152.64 -165.36
N ASP A 585 -23.06 153.29 -164.20
CA ASP A 585 -23.35 154.71 -164.16
C ASP A 585 -22.19 155.45 -164.88
N ALA A 586 -20.95 155.30 -164.42
CA ALA A 586 -19.79 156.00 -165.01
C ALA A 586 -19.45 155.58 -166.47
N LEU A 587 -19.69 154.33 -166.87
CA LEU A 587 -19.57 153.89 -168.28
C LEU A 587 -20.90 153.91 -169.04
N GLY A 588 -22.00 154.32 -168.40
CA GLY A 588 -23.20 154.81 -169.05
C GLY A 588 -22.98 156.26 -169.49
N GLU A 589 -22.45 157.09 -168.59
CA GLU A 589 -21.89 158.42 -168.88
C GLU A 589 -20.83 158.37 -169.99
N ALA A 590 -20.04 157.28 -170.09
CA ALA A 590 -19.04 157.08 -171.15
C ALA A 590 -19.54 156.36 -172.42
N ARG A 591 -20.36 155.30 -172.35
CA ARG A 591 -20.95 154.67 -173.56
C ARG A 591 -22.13 155.42 -174.15
N ALA A 592 -22.56 156.52 -173.54
CA ALA A 592 -23.19 157.64 -174.22
C ALA A 592 -22.44 158.07 -175.51
N GLN A 593 -21.14 157.76 -175.64
CA GLN A 593 -20.24 158.36 -176.63
C GLN A 593 -19.81 157.41 -177.77
N LEU A 594 -19.81 156.07 -177.60
CA LEU A 594 -18.77 155.27 -178.29
C LEU A 594 -18.98 153.78 -178.67
N LEU A 595 -20.19 153.20 -178.75
CA LEU A 595 -20.33 151.81 -179.28
C LEU A 595 -21.16 151.68 -180.56
N ALA A 596 -20.57 151.38 -181.73
CA ALA A 596 -19.16 151.27 -182.18
C ALA A 596 -18.15 150.20 -181.64
N LEU A 597 -17.40 150.45 -180.55
CA LEU A 597 -16.14 149.73 -180.20
C LEU A 597 -16.27 148.37 -179.43
N GLN A 598 -15.12 147.72 -179.14
CA GLN A 598 -14.98 146.24 -179.12
C GLN A 598 -13.93 145.68 -178.10
N ARG A 599 -13.87 144.34 -177.93
CA ARG A 599 -12.70 143.49 -177.46
C ARG A 599 -12.28 143.37 -175.88
N THR A 600 -12.85 142.44 -175.01
CA THR A 600 -12.37 141.52 -173.81
C THR A 600 -11.78 141.84 -172.32
N SER A 601 -12.09 141.07 -171.16
CA SER A 601 -11.25 140.62 -169.88
C SER A 601 -11.89 140.24 -168.41
N GLY A 602 -11.24 139.46 -167.44
CA GLY A 602 -11.39 139.41 -165.87
C GLY A 602 -11.40 138.08 -164.92
N ALA A 603 -10.92 138.03 -163.58
CA ALA A 603 -11.07 136.97 -162.41
C ALA A 603 -10.11 137.12 -161.09
N SER A 604 -9.98 136.41 -159.87
CA SER A 604 -10.75 135.66 -158.73
C SER A 604 -9.87 135.09 -157.46
N LEU A 605 -10.31 134.73 -156.17
CA LEU A 605 -9.51 134.10 -154.96
C LEU A 605 -10.19 133.62 -153.54
N SER A 606 -9.54 132.88 -152.53
CA SER A 606 -10.11 132.23 -151.21
C SER A 606 -9.21 131.80 -149.91
N ARG A 607 -9.69 131.55 -148.60
CA ARG A 607 -9.00 130.83 -147.36
C ARG A 607 -9.74 130.53 -145.93
N SER A 608 -9.15 129.82 -144.87
CA SER A 608 -9.68 129.38 -143.45
C SER A 608 -8.59 128.82 -142.36
N SER A 609 -8.66 128.27 -141.05
CA SER A 609 -9.50 128.10 -139.72
C SER A 609 -8.82 127.28 -138.47
N LEU A 610 -9.15 127.36 -137.10
CA LEU A 610 -8.69 126.46 -135.87
C LEU A 610 -9.12 126.76 -134.30
N ASN A 611 -9.22 125.83 -133.24
CA ASN A 611 -9.18 126.01 -131.66
C ASN A 611 -9.27 124.77 -130.59
N SER A 612 -9.35 124.91 -129.18
CA SER A 612 -9.40 123.88 -128.00
C SER A 612 -10.23 124.16 -126.64
N SER A 613 -10.52 123.16 -125.71
CA SER A 613 -10.89 123.18 -124.20
C SER A 613 -12.33 123.35 -123.51
N SER A 614 -12.58 122.69 -122.32
CA SER A 614 -13.42 123.03 -121.08
C SER A 614 -15.01 122.96 -120.85
N SER A 615 -15.45 122.60 -119.60
CA SER A 615 -16.57 123.08 -118.68
C SER A 615 -18.14 122.84 -118.76
N SER A 616 -18.76 122.50 -117.60
CA SER A 616 -20.08 122.96 -116.98
C SER A 616 -21.53 122.52 -117.43
N SER A 617 -22.53 122.74 -116.52
CA SER A 617 -24.04 122.82 -116.68
C SER A 617 -24.97 121.56 -116.53
N SER A 618 -26.31 121.59 -116.28
CA SER A 618 -27.16 122.39 -115.34
C SER A 618 -28.69 121.97 -115.16
N VAL A 619 -29.12 121.51 -113.95
CA VAL A 619 -30.39 121.85 -113.18
C VAL A 619 -31.84 121.44 -113.65
N ILE A 620 -32.80 121.34 -112.68
CA ILE A 620 -34.32 121.37 -112.72
C ILE A 620 -35.10 120.02 -112.64
N ARG A 621 -36.30 119.82 -111.98
CA ARG A 621 -36.93 120.33 -110.70
C ARG A 621 -38.33 119.69 -110.38
N GLY A 622 -38.49 118.98 -109.25
CA GLY A 622 -39.78 118.87 -108.47
C GLY A 622 -40.94 118.00 -109.00
N SER A 623 -42.11 117.85 -108.33
CA SER A 623 -42.49 118.11 -106.91
C SER A 623 -43.91 117.59 -106.55
N ARG A 624 -44.22 117.39 -105.24
CA ARG A 624 -45.57 117.26 -104.59
C ARG A 624 -46.39 115.96 -104.83
N LYS A 625 -47.39 115.55 -104.02
CA LYS A 625 -47.83 115.73 -102.59
C LYS A 625 -49.15 114.92 -102.42
N GLY A 626 -49.54 114.26 -101.32
CA GLY A 626 -48.96 114.00 -99.98
C GLY A 626 -49.96 113.21 -99.10
N TYR A 627 -49.89 113.37 -97.77
CA TYR A 627 -50.89 113.07 -96.70
C TYR A 627 -51.40 111.62 -96.47
N ASP A 628 -51.72 111.14 -95.23
CA ASP A 628 -51.34 111.41 -93.80
C ASP A 628 -52.20 110.45 -92.91
N VAL A 629 -51.93 110.04 -91.65
CA VAL A 629 -50.75 109.92 -90.76
C VAL A 629 -51.13 109.12 -89.46
N ASN A 630 -50.16 108.72 -88.60
CA ASN A 630 -50.27 108.06 -87.26
C ASN A 630 -50.71 106.57 -87.20
N GLY A 631 -50.27 105.72 -86.26
CA GLY A 631 -49.38 105.82 -85.06
C GLY A 631 -49.96 104.94 -83.91
N GLN A 632 -49.26 104.36 -82.91
CA GLN A 632 -47.85 104.24 -82.45
C GLN A 632 -47.71 102.89 -81.65
N SER A 633 -46.57 102.18 -81.51
CA SER A 633 -45.35 102.36 -80.65
C SER A 633 -45.61 102.23 -79.11
N ASP A 634 -44.74 101.66 -78.26
CA ASP A 634 -43.25 101.59 -78.21
C ASP A 634 -42.62 100.20 -77.86
N SER A 635 -41.27 100.13 -77.91
CA SER A 635 -40.39 98.97 -77.58
C SER A 635 -39.07 99.41 -76.90
N SER A 636 -38.45 98.57 -76.04
CA SER A 636 -36.99 98.44 -75.70
C SER A 636 -36.81 97.53 -74.45
N THR A 637 -35.78 96.69 -74.21
CA THR A 637 -34.47 96.31 -74.83
C THR A 637 -33.18 96.92 -74.23
N THR A 638 -32.52 96.19 -73.30
CA THR A 638 -31.04 96.08 -73.01
C THR A 638 -30.84 94.98 -71.92
N GLN A 639 -29.86 94.05 -71.95
CA GLN A 639 -28.40 94.10 -71.71
C GLN A 639 -27.96 94.59 -70.30
N ALA A 640 -26.94 94.06 -69.60
CA ALA A 640 -26.19 92.78 -69.67
C ALA A 640 -25.24 92.56 -68.44
N ILE A 641 -24.95 91.30 -68.08
CA ILE A 641 -23.72 90.71 -67.45
C ILE A 641 -22.97 91.46 -66.30
N SER A 642 -22.84 90.84 -65.11
CA SER A 642 -21.56 90.54 -64.38
C SER A 642 -21.73 90.07 -62.90
N CYS A 643 -20.69 89.41 -62.35
CA CYS A 643 -20.48 89.02 -60.93
C CYS A 643 -19.20 89.75 -60.39
N PRO A 644 -18.64 89.55 -59.15
CA PRO A 644 -18.96 88.64 -58.02
C PRO A 644 -18.83 89.25 -56.56
N VAL A 645 -18.92 88.41 -55.49
CA VAL A 645 -18.57 88.66 -54.03
C VAL A 645 -19.57 89.55 -53.23
N GLY A 646 -19.78 89.45 -51.89
CA GLY A 646 -19.40 88.45 -50.86
C GLY A 646 -19.22 89.02 -49.41
N PHE A 647 -19.32 88.18 -48.35
CA PHE A 647 -19.34 88.51 -46.88
C PHE A 647 -20.60 89.33 -46.42
N ASP A 648 -21.14 89.31 -45.17
CA ASP A 648 -20.75 88.72 -43.85
C ASP A 648 -22.00 88.51 -42.92
N GLY A 649 -21.89 87.68 -41.85
CA GLY A 649 -22.74 87.60 -40.61
C GLY A 649 -24.19 87.05 -40.68
N GLY A 650 -24.81 86.45 -39.63
CA GLY A 650 -24.31 85.95 -38.32
C GLY A 650 -25.42 85.58 -37.27
N VAL A 651 -25.12 84.68 -36.31
CA VAL A 651 -25.88 84.33 -35.05
C VAL A 651 -27.20 83.50 -35.18
N GLY A 652 -27.53 82.48 -34.35
CA GLY A 652 -26.78 81.76 -33.29
C GLY A 652 -27.61 80.78 -32.38
N CYS A 653 -26.94 80.12 -31.42
CA CYS A 653 -27.41 79.31 -30.24
C CYS A 653 -27.50 77.75 -30.29
N ARG A 654 -27.47 77.12 -29.07
CA ARG A 654 -27.16 75.70 -28.69
C ARG A 654 -27.96 75.29 -27.40
N PRO A 655 -27.74 74.19 -26.60
CA PRO A 655 -26.77 73.05 -26.57
C PRO A 655 -27.47 71.65 -26.72
N GLY A 656 -26.98 70.43 -26.36
CA GLY A 656 -25.71 69.86 -25.83
C GLY A 656 -25.74 69.42 -24.33
N THR A 657 -25.13 68.30 -23.84
CA THR A 657 -24.42 67.13 -24.45
C THR A 657 -24.08 66.01 -23.40
N GLY A 658 -24.01 64.71 -23.76
CA GLY A 658 -23.45 63.57 -22.96
C GLY A 658 -24.42 62.40 -22.64
N SER A 659 -24.03 61.17 -22.26
CA SER A 659 -22.69 60.52 -22.11
C SER A 659 -22.75 58.96 -21.95
N LEU A 660 -21.70 58.24 -22.42
CA LEU A 660 -21.12 56.91 -22.02
C LEU A 660 -21.91 55.56 -21.93
N ASP A 661 -21.34 54.51 -22.55
CA ASP A 661 -21.04 53.11 -22.12
C ASP A 661 -22.06 52.19 -21.36
N THR A 662 -22.07 50.85 -21.48
CA THR A 662 -21.17 49.84 -22.11
C THR A 662 -21.86 48.48 -22.46
N ARG A 663 -21.15 47.64 -23.24
CA ARG A 663 -21.23 46.14 -23.34
C ARG A 663 -22.51 45.40 -23.82
N LYS A 664 -22.43 44.99 -25.10
CA LYS A 664 -22.50 43.59 -25.63
C LYS A 664 -23.46 42.53 -25.01
N LEU A 665 -24.41 42.13 -25.86
CA LEU A 665 -24.62 40.77 -26.43
C LEU A 665 -24.89 39.54 -25.52
N SER A 666 -26.07 38.96 -25.81
CA SER A 666 -26.33 37.51 -26.03
C SER A 666 -26.24 36.51 -24.87
N ARG A 667 -26.96 35.37 -24.84
CA ARG A 667 -28.22 34.84 -25.42
C ARG A 667 -28.09 33.30 -25.41
N GLU A 668 -28.88 32.63 -24.57
CA GLU A 668 -29.40 31.24 -24.67
C GLU A 668 -28.45 30.03 -24.90
N GLY A 669 -28.56 29.02 -24.02
CA GLY A 669 -28.12 27.62 -24.24
C GLY A 669 -26.65 27.29 -23.93
N SER A 670 -26.24 26.03 -23.71
CA SER A 670 -27.00 24.79 -23.42
C SER A 670 -26.11 23.70 -22.80
N VAL A 671 -26.69 22.85 -21.94
CA VAL A 671 -26.45 21.40 -21.60
C VAL A 671 -25.25 20.67 -22.28
N ASP A 672 -24.45 19.74 -21.71
CA ASP A 672 -24.50 18.85 -20.51
C ASP A 672 -23.07 18.70 -19.87
N ASP A 673 -22.58 17.70 -19.10
CA ASP A 673 -23.03 16.44 -18.44
C ASP A 673 -22.25 16.27 -17.12
N SER A 674 -22.82 15.56 -16.13
CA SER A 674 -22.05 14.53 -15.39
C SER A 674 -22.90 13.57 -14.55
N ARG A 675 -23.21 12.41 -15.14
CA ARG A 675 -23.19 11.05 -14.52
C ARG A 675 -24.02 10.78 -13.24
N LYS A 676 -25.00 9.85 -13.33
CA LYS A 676 -25.31 8.88 -12.24
C LYS A 676 -26.17 7.66 -12.65
N ARG A 677 -25.56 6.46 -12.51
CA ARG A 677 -26.10 5.19 -11.96
C ARG A 677 -27.29 4.47 -12.63
N ILE A 678 -26.99 3.27 -13.13
CA ILE A 678 -27.85 2.10 -13.41
C ILE A 678 -27.03 0.87 -12.94
N ALA A 679 -27.51 -0.25 -12.38
CA ALA A 679 -28.84 -0.70 -11.92
C ALA A 679 -28.72 -1.35 -10.51
N ALA A 680 -29.69 -2.19 -10.09
CA ALA A 680 -29.72 -2.84 -8.78
C ALA A 680 -30.05 -4.36 -8.83
N ALA A 681 -29.85 -5.01 -7.67
CA ALA A 681 -30.50 -6.23 -7.15
C ALA A 681 -29.93 -7.63 -7.48
N VAL A 682 -30.25 -8.59 -6.57
CA VAL A 682 -30.16 -10.08 -6.69
C VAL A 682 -28.72 -10.67 -6.60
N ARG A 683 -28.37 -11.67 -5.76
CA ARG A 683 -29.07 -12.49 -4.72
C ARG A 683 -28.04 -13.17 -3.78
N GLN A 684 -28.50 -13.66 -2.60
CA GLN A 684 -27.94 -14.79 -1.78
C GLN A 684 -26.50 -14.61 -1.22
N SER A 685 -26.07 -15.11 -0.04
CA SER A 685 -26.64 -15.74 1.18
C SER A 685 -25.63 -15.48 2.33
N GLY A 686 -25.87 -15.59 3.64
CA GLY A 686 -27.02 -15.95 4.47
C GLY A 686 -26.57 -16.11 5.95
N THR A 687 -27.51 -16.32 6.90
CA THR A 687 -27.31 -16.84 8.30
C THR A 687 -26.32 -16.12 9.26
N LYS A 688 -26.80 -15.52 10.37
CA LYS A 688 -26.85 -16.06 11.76
C LYS A 688 -25.47 -16.26 12.45
N SER A 689 -25.28 -16.04 13.75
CA SER A 689 -26.23 -15.71 14.84
C SER A 689 -25.55 -14.92 15.99
N ARG A 690 -26.34 -14.45 16.96
CA ARG A 690 -25.89 -13.74 18.18
C ARG A 690 -26.25 -14.56 19.43
N LEU A 691 -25.37 -14.57 20.44
CA LEU A 691 -25.60 -14.87 21.88
C LEU A 691 -26.22 -16.23 22.32
N GLY A 692 -25.53 -16.87 23.28
CA GLY A 692 -26.15 -17.34 24.55
C GLY A 692 -26.54 -18.82 24.67
N GLY A 693 -26.17 -19.43 25.81
CA GLY A 693 -26.66 -20.75 26.23
C GLY A 693 -25.75 -21.45 27.25
N ASN A 694 -26.17 -21.54 28.51
CA ASN A 694 -25.54 -22.39 29.53
C ASN A 694 -26.13 -23.81 29.47
N PHE A 695 -25.37 -24.85 29.83
CA PHE A 695 -25.52 -25.56 31.11
C PHE A 695 -24.50 -26.70 31.28
N SER A 696 -24.44 -27.24 32.50
CA SER A 696 -23.43 -28.16 33.04
C SER A 696 -23.34 -29.53 32.36
N SER A 697 -22.15 -30.12 32.41
CA SER A 697 -21.90 -31.29 33.26
C SER A 697 -20.51 -31.21 33.88
#